data_AF-A0A7C6YK51-F1
#
_entry.id   AF-A0A7C6YK51-F1
#
_cell.length_a   1.000
_cell.length_b   1.000
_cell.length_c   1.000
_cell.angle_alpha   90.00
_cell.angle_beta   90.00
_cell.angle_gamma   90.00
#
_symmetry.space_group_name_H-M   'P 1'
#
loop_
_entity.id
_entity.type
_entity.pdbx_description
1 polymer ?
#
loop_
_entity_poly.entity_id
_entity_poly.type
_entity_poly.pdbx_seq_one_letter_code
_entity_poly.pdbx_strand_id
1 'polypeptide(L)'
;MSAQQYRLRHKLAVFVRSEESHDPFSPQIMNLELAVFIGADRTKFLPFNRMESLIQEATGRFTAAPLETMTPFDTMGVDLETIGVVLFQAVEHALTALPAPLERLEISEGPVRALLIQRMGDQGDLQIDGRTVNVRNLLLSDYVSGSTHQMTSSGIDQQGRLFVGPSLDSAVRSSALPAVDPVEAEEIPPEAFEGVGDADEEGNEEQKKKRVLPVVLALIVLALAGILLAVYLYYTGLYPSGADVYGHLFKSDLAYKSVQSGNYYPLYTELWYNGLQPYRYWAPLPYYLMAFLQFIAGGDVFMAYLLYVVFSVIVGGVGWLLWGIMYRRMVLGTFFALLWFFVPDNLRIFFVEGNLPRMTIAILLPYLFFFVWRLVEHRKKRSAVPIVVIMCLLNLCHIMIAAMVGIGMFVFLLLYSISRRRYSESLYTILFMLMSFAICGPWVYPALKGGLVAMDPSATAEVMRALSTPAATSLNPFLRGQGGHELFYFGVSLFVVALFGLFFSDRKSRPGFLTALLIFLGSLPELVPILEKLPLNQLFWMPRFAPIACAVFMISVFEWRTLRRYVLVLMAALLVFDSYLSLDFHRFHSMAPLSLSYSLNDAKRITDQRLTLMDQSTYGSYPSFGISAEEPATRYTFGWAWQGAATAYNIMMLNTALERGHYYYLFDRCLELGDDTVLVQKQQVHEARQSLEALEEGAAASQYYLAQETNDLYIFKRETPKTFGVVTKYEGLAIGYSANLIALEYPIFEEGVEWALSEYTAEELKKYKVIYLSGFTYGEKGNKEEAEALIMEVAKAGVRIIIDMNLIPADSITRRMTFLEVNAQPVGLRERFPNLIYQGQVYEPLPFEKEDMDWSTIYLEGLDKIFAYTWLEDKLLPVSGSKWYDNLIFLGFNLLYHASQTDDEAVFGLLGNFFGFEDNQLPTRTVVPLTVDVDKNVISVRSPRDNTNTTFGYQDIFTSDRELKNINHLVVVQRGLTEIELHYPHLKEGVLIGLLGLLAVALLYRSLWKERGKVIGYKKN
;
A
#
# COMPACT_ATOMS: atom_id res chain seq x y z
N MET A 1 -4.92 2.15 -1.50
CA MET A 1 -5.02 0.97 -0.64
C MET A 1 -4.40 -0.15 -1.40
N SER A 2 -3.08 -0.28 -1.24
CA SER A 2 -2.37 -1.48 -1.64
C SER A 2 -2.85 -2.62 -0.77
N ALA A 3 -3.20 -3.78 -1.34
CA ALA A 3 -3.07 -5.02 -0.61
C ALA A 3 -1.61 -5.32 -0.37
N GLN A 4 -1.46 -6.18 0.61
CA GLN A 4 -0.32 -6.23 1.47
C GLN A 4 0.30 -7.59 1.19
N GLN A 5 1.05 -7.73 0.10
CA GLN A 5 1.95 -8.89 0.03
C GLN A 5 3.02 -8.70 1.06
N TYR A 6 3.15 -9.71 1.90
CA TYR A 6 4.36 -9.91 2.65
C TYR A 6 5.41 -10.35 1.64
N ARG A 7 6.35 -9.44 1.35
CA ARG A 7 7.61 -9.80 0.70
C ARG A 7 8.60 -10.10 1.81
N LEU A 8 9.00 -11.35 1.88
CA LEU A 8 10.05 -11.80 2.77
C LEU A 8 11.28 -12.07 1.92
N ARG A 9 12.35 -11.33 2.20
CA ARG A 9 13.66 -11.62 1.62
C ARG A 9 14.38 -12.53 2.58
N HIS A 10 14.66 -13.73 2.13
CA HIS A 10 15.37 -14.74 2.89
C HIS A 10 16.65 -15.10 2.16
N LYS A 11 17.79 -15.02 2.85
CA LYS A 11 19.05 -15.52 2.29
C LYS A 11 19.23 -16.95 2.75
N LEU A 12 19.32 -17.87 1.79
CA LEU A 12 19.49 -19.29 2.04
C LEU A 12 20.87 -19.73 1.59
N ALA A 13 21.62 -20.39 2.47
CA ALA A 13 22.93 -20.97 2.17
C ALA A 13 22.79 -22.49 2.08
N VAL A 14 22.68 -23.04 0.87
CA VAL A 14 22.52 -24.49 0.65
C VAL A 14 23.86 -25.16 0.34
N PHE A 15 24.03 -26.42 0.73
CA PHE A 15 25.27 -27.17 0.51
C PHE A 15 25.19 -27.97 -0.79
N VAL A 16 26.24 -27.94 -1.59
CA VAL A 16 26.37 -28.56 -2.92
C VAL A 16 27.77 -29.19 -3.01
N ARG A 17 27.97 -30.34 -3.66
CA ARG A 17 29.29 -30.97 -3.79
C ARG A 17 30.20 -30.18 -4.73
N SER A 18 31.48 -30.07 -4.36
CA SER A 18 32.52 -29.48 -5.22
C SER A 18 32.91 -30.41 -6.37
N GLU A 19 32.78 -29.94 -7.62
CA GLU A 19 33.23 -30.71 -8.80
C GLU A 19 34.77 -30.88 -8.87
N GLU A 20 35.55 -30.09 -8.12
CA GLU A 20 37.02 -30.08 -8.21
C GLU A 20 37.75 -30.87 -7.11
N SER A 21 37.04 -31.51 -6.16
CA SER A 21 37.67 -32.24 -5.05
C SER A 21 37.44 -33.75 -5.12
N HIS A 22 38.51 -34.54 -5.03
CA HIS A 22 38.45 -36.01 -4.90
C HIS A 22 38.02 -36.50 -3.50
N ASP A 23 37.59 -35.60 -2.62
CA ASP A 23 37.12 -35.91 -1.27
C ASP A 23 35.59 -35.83 -1.18
N PRO A 24 34.87 -36.96 -1.00
CA PRO A 24 33.40 -37.01 -1.07
C PRO A 24 32.64 -36.29 0.08
N PHE A 25 33.35 -35.60 0.98
CA PHE A 25 32.81 -34.93 2.18
C PHE A 25 33.08 -33.42 2.29
N SER A 26 33.57 -32.74 1.24
CA SER A 26 33.75 -31.28 1.25
C SER A 26 32.65 -30.55 0.45
N PRO A 27 31.52 -30.14 1.07
CA PRO A 27 30.49 -29.36 0.38
C PRO A 27 30.93 -27.90 0.15
N GLN A 28 30.64 -27.37 -1.04
CA GLN A 28 30.59 -25.94 -1.36
C GLN A 28 29.21 -25.37 -0.99
N ILE A 29 29.16 -24.10 -0.60
CA ILE A 29 27.90 -23.44 -0.26
C ILE A 29 27.42 -22.63 -1.47
N MET A 30 26.16 -22.78 -1.87
CA MET A 30 25.51 -21.90 -2.83
C MET A 30 24.65 -20.91 -2.06
N ASN A 31 25.00 -19.62 -2.14
CA ASN A 31 24.19 -18.56 -1.52
C ASN A 31 23.08 -18.16 -2.48
N LEU A 32 21.86 -18.37 -2.02
CA LEU A 32 20.63 -18.08 -2.72
C LEU A 32 19.94 -16.93 -2.01
N GLU A 33 19.56 -15.89 -2.75
CA GLU A 33 18.59 -14.93 -2.23
C GLU A 33 17.21 -15.34 -2.73
N LEU A 34 16.36 -15.68 -1.77
CA LEU A 34 14.95 -15.96 -1.98
C LEU A 34 14.17 -14.67 -1.70
N ALA A 35 13.33 -14.26 -2.64
CA ALA A 35 12.22 -13.39 -2.33
C ALA A 35 10.94 -14.23 -2.37
N VAL A 36 10.38 -14.46 -1.19
CA VAL A 36 9.13 -15.19 -1.01
C VAL A 36 8.00 -14.17 -0.95
N PHE A 37 6.94 -14.43 -1.70
CA PHE A 37 5.82 -13.53 -1.81
C PHE A 37 4.55 -14.27 -1.41
N ILE A 38 4.01 -13.90 -0.26
CA ILE A 38 2.84 -14.52 0.35
C ILE A 38 1.64 -13.60 0.17
N GLY A 39 0.48 -14.18 -0.17
CA GLY A 39 -0.79 -13.48 -0.20
C GLY A 39 -1.36 -13.21 1.21
N ALA A 40 -1.79 -11.99 1.52
CA ALA A 40 -2.51 -11.65 2.76
C ALA A 40 -4.05 -11.72 2.61
N ASP A 41 -4.71 -12.37 3.58
CA ASP A 41 -6.16 -12.28 3.78
C ASP A 41 -6.50 -11.00 4.56
N ARG A 42 -7.37 -10.14 4.01
CA ARG A 42 -7.75 -8.84 4.61
C ARG A 42 -8.55 -8.94 5.89
N THR A 43 -9.05 -10.12 6.24
CA THR A 43 -9.93 -10.31 7.39
C THR A 43 -9.18 -10.69 8.67
N LYS A 44 -7.89 -11.02 8.58
CA LYS A 44 -7.07 -11.47 9.71
C LYS A 44 -5.66 -10.96 9.56
N PHE A 45 -5.17 -10.28 10.60
CA PHE A 45 -3.76 -9.94 10.72
C PHE A 45 -2.93 -11.24 10.73
N LEU A 46 -1.92 -11.32 9.87
CA LEU A 46 -0.97 -12.42 9.81
C LEU A 46 0.36 -11.94 10.41
N PRO A 47 0.78 -12.49 11.57
CA PRO A 47 2.01 -12.05 12.24
C PRO A 47 3.21 -12.27 11.32
N PHE A 48 3.97 -11.20 11.07
CA PHE A 48 5.14 -11.23 10.18
C PHE A 48 6.13 -12.33 10.56
N ASN A 49 6.46 -12.42 11.85
CA ASN A 49 7.38 -13.40 12.40
C ASN A 49 6.91 -14.85 12.20
N ARG A 50 5.60 -15.10 12.15
CA ARG A 50 5.03 -16.43 11.92
C ARG A 50 5.10 -16.85 10.44
N MET A 51 5.00 -15.89 9.54
CA MET A 51 5.25 -16.15 8.12
C MET A 51 6.73 -16.35 7.84
N GLU A 52 7.58 -15.55 8.51
CA GLU A 52 9.02 -15.71 8.45
C GLU A 52 9.45 -17.08 9.00
N SER A 53 8.81 -17.60 10.06
CA SER A 53 9.10 -18.93 10.63
C SER A 53 8.75 -20.06 9.72
N LEU A 54 7.53 -20.08 9.23
CA LEU A 54 7.11 -21.06 8.23
C LEU A 54 8.01 -21.11 6.99
N ILE A 55 8.46 -19.96 6.51
CA ILE A 55 9.39 -19.91 5.37
C ILE A 55 10.77 -20.42 5.79
N GLN A 56 11.25 -20.00 6.97
CA GLN A 56 12.55 -20.38 7.47
C GLN A 56 12.62 -21.88 7.79
N GLU A 57 11.57 -22.51 8.29
CA GLU A 57 11.44 -23.98 8.37
C GLU A 57 11.52 -24.62 6.98
N ALA A 58 10.61 -24.19 6.11
CA ALA A 58 10.38 -24.85 4.83
C ALA A 58 11.61 -24.80 3.93
N THR A 59 12.39 -23.73 4.05
CA THR A 59 13.65 -23.54 3.33
C THR A 59 14.84 -24.08 4.11
N GLY A 60 14.81 -24.00 5.44
CA GLY A 60 15.85 -24.49 6.34
C GLY A 60 16.11 -25.97 6.17
N ARG A 61 15.10 -26.81 5.95
CA ARG A 61 15.33 -28.25 5.71
C ARG A 61 16.35 -28.56 4.60
N PHE A 62 16.54 -27.66 3.63
CA PHE A 62 17.48 -27.81 2.51
C PHE A 62 18.89 -27.30 2.81
N THR A 63 19.10 -26.71 3.98
CA THR A 63 20.43 -26.31 4.48
C THR A 63 21.00 -27.34 5.45
N ALA A 64 20.26 -28.41 5.74
CA ALA A 64 20.62 -29.45 6.71
C ALA A 64 21.72 -30.42 6.22
N ALA A 65 21.84 -30.64 4.91
CA ALA A 65 22.80 -31.55 4.29
C ALA A 65 23.11 -31.12 2.85
N PRO A 66 24.17 -31.64 2.20
CA PRO A 66 24.40 -31.43 0.78
C PRO A 66 23.19 -31.85 -0.04
N LEU A 67 22.70 -30.97 -0.90
CA LEU A 67 21.46 -31.16 -1.65
C LEU A 67 21.50 -32.47 -2.44
N GLU A 68 22.63 -32.88 -3.02
CA GLU A 68 22.79 -34.14 -3.75
C GLU A 68 22.53 -35.40 -2.91
N THR A 69 22.46 -35.28 -1.58
CA THR A 69 22.15 -36.38 -0.67
C THR A 69 20.68 -36.39 -0.21
N MET A 70 19.90 -35.41 -0.65
CA MET A 70 18.52 -35.18 -0.24
C MET A 70 17.57 -35.48 -1.40
N THR A 71 16.50 -36.25 -1.14
CA THR A 71 15.44 -36.42 -2.14
C THR A 71 14.63 -35.11 -2.28
N PRO A 72 14.39 -34.62 -3.51
CA PRO A 72 14.60 -35.28 -4.80
C PRO A 72 15.86 -34.83 -5.59
N PHE A 73 16.76 -34.08 -4.98
CA PHE A 73 17.99 -33.60 -5.62
C PHE A 73 19.03 -34.70 -5.87
N ASP A 74 18.99 -35.78 -5.09
CA ASP A 74 19.73 -37.03 -5.29
C ASP A 74 19.54 -37.67 -6.68
N THR A 75 18.43 -37.34 -7.34
CA THR A 75 18.03 -37.90 -8.64
C THR A 75 17.81 -36.83 -9.71
N MET A 76 17.41 -35.61 -9.34
CA MET A 76 17.13 -34.53 -10.30
C MET A 76 18.28 -33.55 -10.53
N GLY A 77 19.35 -33.59 -9.72
CA GLY A 77 20.44 -32.64 -9.79
C GLY A 77 20.20 -31.36 -8.97
N VAL A 78 21.20 -30.48 -8.95
CA VAL A 78 21.32 -29.32 -8.05
C VAL A 78 21.47 -28.00 -8.81
N ASP A 79 20.93 -27.94 -10.02
CA ASP A 79 20.86 -26.68 -10.74
C ASP A 79 19.78 -25.75 -10.14
N LEU A 80 19.92 -24.45 -10.42
CA LEU A 80 19.08 -23.40 -9.84
C LEU A 80 17.58 -23.57 -10.16
N GLU A 81 17.23 -24.19 -11.30
CA GLU A 81 15.83 -24.42 -11.69
C GLU A 81 15.23 -25.54 -10.85
N THR A 82 15.95 -26.64 -10.68
CA THR A 82 15.55 -27.77 -9.83
C THR A 82 15.45 -27.35 -8.36
N ILE A 83 16.46 -26.63 -7.84
CA ILE A 83 16.46 -26.07 -6.48
C ILE A 83 15.26 -25.14 -6.27
N GLY A 84 15.03 -24.22 -7.22
CA GLY A 84 13.91 -23.31 -7.16
C GLY A 84 12.54 -24.01 -7.12
N VAL A 85 12.33 -25.04 -7.95
CA VAL A 85 11.05 -25.78 -8.00
C VAL A 85 10.77 -26.51 -6.69
N VAL A 86 11.79 -27.17 -6.14
CA VAL A 86 11.66 -27.92 -4.88
C VAL A 86 11.44 -26.97 -3.70
N LEU A 87 12.15 -25.83 -3.65
CA LEU A 87 11.92 -24.79 -2.64
C LEU A 87 10.53 -24.15 -2.77
N PHE A 88 10.06 -23.92 -3.99
CA PHE A 88 8.71 -23.39 -4.22
C PHE A 88 7.65 -24.33 -3.62
N GLN A 89 7.74 -25.63 -3.90
CA GLN A 89 6.80 -26.61 -3.35
C GLN A 89 6.88 -26.75 -1.83
N ALA A 90 8.09 -26.63 -1.28
CA ALA A 90 8.33 -26.68 0.16
C ALA A 90 7.64 -25.54 0.90
N VAL A 91 7.91 -24.32 0.44
CA VAL A 91 7.38 -23.09 1.02
C VAL A 91 5.88 -23.02 0.81
N GLU A 92 5.39 -23.48 -0.35
CA GLU A 92 3.95 -23.57 -0.61
C GLU A 92 3.27 -24.51 0.36
N HIS A 93 3.86 -25.67 0.63
CA HIS A 93 3.30 -26.63 1.56
C HIS A 93 3.25 -26.07 2.98
N ALA A 94 4.34 -25.45 3.46
CA ALA A 94 4.37 -24.84 4.80
C ALA A 94 3.30 -23.75 4.95
N LEU A 95 3.15 -22.91 3.93
CA LEU A 95 2.17 -21.83 3.94
C LEU A 95 0.70 -22.30 3.86
N THR A 96 0.43 -23.59 3.57
CA THR A 96 -0.95 -24.13 3.69
C THR A 96 -1.48 -24.17 5.13
N ALA A 97 -0.60 -24.07 6.14
CA ALA A 97 -1.00 -23.95 7.55
C ALA A 97 -1.63 -22.58 7.88
N LEU A 98 -1.39 -21.58 7.04
CA LEU A 98 -1.95 -20.23 7.15
C LEU A 98 -3.00 -19.99 6.04
N PRO A 99 -3.96 -19.07 6.23
CA PRO A 99 -4.81 -18.56 5.16
C PRO A 99 -4.02 -17.63 4.20
N ALA A 100 -2.78 -17.98 3.87
CA ALA A 100 -1.80 -17.12 3.23
C ALA A 100 -1.04 -17.91 2.15
N PRO A 101 -1.59 -18.04 0.92
CA PRO A 101 -0.99 -18.90 -0.12
C PRO A 101 0.35 -18.34 -0.62
N LEU A 102 1.30 -19.24 -0.92
CA LEU A 102 2.52 -18.88 -1.65
C LEU A 102 2.17 -18.47 -3.07
N GLU A 103 2.45 -17.23 -3.45
CA GLU A 103 2.07 -16.74 -4.76
C GLU A 103 3.20 -16.83 -5.77
N ARG A 104 4.44 -16.53 -5.33
CA ARG A 104 5.65 -16.63 -6.16
C ARG A 104 6.89 -16.77 -5.29
N LEU A 105 7.92 -17.41 -5.85
CA LEU A 105 9.26 -17.49 -5.29
C LEU A 105 10.23 -16.97 -6.35
N GLU A 106 10.98 -15.93 -6.01
CA GLU A 106 12.17 -15.54 -6.78
C GLU A 106 13.39 -16.14 -6.09
N ILE A 107 14.22 -16.85 -6.82
CA ILE A 107 15.48 -17.42 -6.34
C ILE A 107 16.63 -16.88 -7.18
N SER A 108 17.66 -16.35 -6.53
CA SER A 108 18.80 -15.78 -7.25
C SER A 108 20.13 -16.22 -6.67
N GLU A 109 21.08 -16.51 -7.56
CA GLU A 109 22.47 -16.82 -7.28
C GLU A 109 23.31 -15.54 -7.54
N GLY A 110 22.95 -14.44 -6.86
CA GLY A 110 23.53 -13.11 -7.07
C GLY A 110 22.86 -12.27 -8.19
N PRO A 111 23.38 -11.07 -8.50
CA PRO A 111 22.66 -10.04 -9.28
C PRO A 111 22.52 -10.32 -10.78
N VAL A 112 23.14 -11.40 -11.29
CA VAL A 112 23.19 -11.72 -12.74
C VAL A 112 22.34 -12.95 -13.09
N ARG A 113 21.95 -13.78 -12.10
CA ARG A 113 21.24 -15.04 -12.31
C ARG A 113 20.11 -15.19 -11.30
N ALA A 114 18.90 -14.85 -11.72
CA ALA A 114 17.66 -14.97 -10.94
C ALA A 114 16.62 -15.74 -11.74
N LEU A 115 15.83 -16.57 -11.05
CA LEU A 115 14.73 -17.34 -11.59
C LEU A 115 13.45 -16.99 -10.84
N LEU A 116 12.39 -16.73 -11.58
CA LEU A 116 11.06 -16.51 -11.02
C LEU A 116 10.19 -17.75 -11.21
N ILE A 117 9.66 -18.28 -10.11
CA ILE A 117 8.81 -19.47 -10.07
C ILE A 117 7.44 -19.09 -9.50
N GLN A 118 6.39 -19.41 -10.25
CA GLN A 118 5.01 -19.08 -9.88
C GLN A 118 4.02 -20.17 -10.33
N ARG A 119 2.93 -20.32 -9.59
CA ARG A 119 1.89 -21.32 -9.87
C ARG A 119 0.89 -20.83 -10.93
N MET A 120 0.48 -21.70 -11.85
CA MET A 120 -0.57 -21.42 -12.85
C MET A 120 -1.83 -22.26 -12.57
N GLY A 121 -2.80 -21.67 -11.88
CA GLY A 121 -4.13 -22.26 -11.64
C GLY A 121 -4.13 -23.54 -10.79
N ASP A 122 -5.30 -24.18 -10.67
CA ASP A 122 -5.54 -25.30 -9.74
C ASP A 122 -4.91 -26.65 -10.15
N GLN A 123 -4.26 -26.74 -11.32
CA GLN A 123 -3.77 -28.01 -11.89
C GLN A 123 -2.30 -28.35 -11.62
N GLY A 124 -1.55 -27.51 -10.88
CA GLY A 124 -0.19 -27.85 -10.42
C GLY A 124 0.94 -27.66 -11.43
N ASP A 125 0.70 -26.96 -12.55
CA ASP A 125 1.76 -26.54 -13.48
C ASP A 125 2.51 -25.31 -12.95
N LEU A 126 3.85 -25.31 -13.08
CA LEU A 126 4.72 -24.21 -12.66
C LEU A 126 5.21 -23.41 -13.87
N GLN A 127 5.35 -22.10 -13.71
CA GLN A 127 6.00 -21.23 -14.70
C GLN A 127 7.38 -20.81 -14.16
N ILE A 128 8.44 -21.08 -14.92
CA ILE A 128 9.82 -20.68 -14.63
C ILE A 128 10.26 -19.69 -15.72
N ASP A 129 10.56 -18.44 -15.34
CA ASP A 129 11.02 -17.36 -16.26
C ASP A 129 10.17 -17.23 -17.55
N GLY A 130 8.86 -17.34 -17.40
CA GLY A 130 7.91 -17.21 -18.51
C GLY A 130 7.68 -18.49 -19.32
N ARG A 131 8.45 -19.57 -19.10
CA ARG A 131 8.25 -20.88 -19.74
C ARG A 131 7.38 -21.78 -18.86
N THR A 132 6.40 -22.46 -19.46
CA THR A 132 5.52 -23.41 -18.73
C THR A 132 6.22 -24.76 -18.63
N VAL A 133 6.39 -25.25 -17.41
CA VAL A 133 7.06 -26.52 -17.12
C VAL A 133 6.06 -27.43 -16.41
N ASN A 134 5.71 -28.54 -17.06
CA ASN A 134 4.86 -29.53 -16.44
C ASN A 134 5.69 -30.34 -15.44
N VAL A 135 5.35 -30.23 -14.15
CA VAL A 135 6.11 -30.84 -13.04
C VAL A 135 6.24 -32.36 -13.20
N ARG A 136 5.30 -33.03 -13.88
CA ARG A 136 5.40 -34.48 -14.18
C ARG A 136 6.45 -34.85 -15.23
N ASN A 137 6.84 -33.92 -16.11
CA ASN A 137 7.85 -34.19 -17.15
C ASN A 137 9.28 -34.00 -16.64
N LEU A 138 9.51 -33.13 -15.64
CA LEU A 138 10.82 -32.98 -14.99
C LEU A 138 11.19 -34.21 -14.15
N LEU A 139 10.18 -34.86 -13.55
CA LEU A 139 10.33 -36.07 -12.74
C LEU A 139 10.52 -37.37 -13.56
N LEU A 140 10.54 -37.30 -14.90
CA LEU A 140 10.54 -38.49 -15.78
C LEU A 140 11.54 -38.47 -16.95
N SER A 141 12.41 -37.46 -17.08
CA SER A 141 13.39 -37.43 -18.18
C SER A 141 14.77 -37.93 -17.76
N ASP A 142 14.84 -39.22 -17.46
CA ASP A 142 16.08 -40.00 -17.54
C ASP A 142 15.92 -41.04 -18.67
N TYR A 143 15.64 -40.55 -19.87
CA TYR A 143 15.76 -41.31 -21.12
C TYR A 143 15.93 -40.30 -22.26
N VAL A 144 17.04 -40.46 -23.00
CA VAL A 144 17.52 -39.65 -24.15
C VAL A 144 18.48 -38.49 -23.80
N SER A 145 19.59 -38.81 -23.13
CA SER A 145 20.87 -38.11 -23.36
C SER A 145 21.61 -38.85 -24.48
N GLY A 146 21.77 -38.20 -25.64
CA GLY A 146 22.48 -38.86 -26.74
C GLY A 146 22.39 -38.24 -28.11
N SER A 147 22.46 -36.90 -28.25
CA SER A 147 22.99 -36.23 -29.47
C SER A 147 22.71 -34.73 -29.48
N THR A 148 23.57 -33.92 -28.86
CA THR A 148 23.80 -32.51 -29.27
C THR A 148 25.09 -32.00 -28.63
N HIS A 149 26.21 -32.63 -28.97
CA HIS A 149 27.55 -32.07 -28.79
C HIS A 149 28.29 -32.15 -30.12
N GLN A 150 27.76 -31.47 -31.13
CA GLN A 150 28.45 -31.16 -32.38
C GLN A 150 27.55 -30.17 -33.14
N MET A 151 28.16 -29.11 -33.66
CA MET A 151 27.54 -28.03 -34.48
C MET A 151 27.04 -26.78 -33.75
N THR A 152 27.91 -26.15 -32.94
CA THR A 152 27.92 -24.68 -32.83
C THR A 152 29.35 -24.18 -32.90
N SER A 153 29.96 -24.34 -34.07
CA SER A 153 31.16 -23.60 -34.46
C SER A 153 30.99 -23.11 -35.88
N SER A 154 31.26 -21.82 -36.07
CA SER A 154 31.36 -21.04 -37.32
C SER A 154 30.09 -20.28 -37.71
N GLY A 155 30.28 -18.96 -37.82
CA GLY A 155 29.26 -17.99 -38.14
C GLY A 155 29.16 -17.72 -39.63
N ILE A 156 28.47 -16.62 -39.94
CA ILE A 156 28.78 -15.59 -40.94
C ILE A 156 27.45 -14.94 -41.34
N ASP A 157 27.44 -13.62 -41.24
CA ASP A 157 26.47 -12.74 -41.86
C ASP A 157 27.07 -12.28 -43.20
N GLN A 158 26.32 -12.38 -44.32
CA GLN A 158 26.33 -11.45 -45.48
C GLN A 158 25.59 -11.99 -46.73
N GLN A 159 24.63 -11.16 -47.19
CA GLN A 159 24.32 -10.79 -48.59
C GLN A 159 23.97 -11.85 -49.67
N GLY A 160 22.72 -11.78 -50.15
CA GLY A 160 22.46 -11.29 -51.52
C GLY A 160 22.27 -12.26 -52.71
N ARG A 161 20.99 -12.51 -53.06
CA ARG A 161 20.37 -12.65 -54.42
C ARG A 161 20.84 -13.76 -55.40
N LEU A 162 19.88 -14.59 -55.85
CA LEU A 162 19.15 -14.56 -57.14
C LEU A 162 18.63 -15.96 -57.51
N PHE A 163 17.41 -16.08 -58.03
CA PHE A 163 17.09 -16.67 -59.35
C PHE A 163 15.58 -16.57 -59.66
N VAL A 164 15.26 -16.57 -60.96
CA VAL A 164 14.05 -16.04 -61.62
C VAL A 164 13.28 -17.14 -62.37
N GLY A 165 11.92 -17.10 -62.27
CA GLY A 165 10.90 -17.40 -63.32
C GLY A 165 10.64 -18.86 -63.76
N PRO A 166 9.57 -19.17 -64.56
CA PRO A 166 8.49 -18.31 -65.09
C PRO A 166 7.03 -18.89 -65.10
N SER A 167 6.05 -17.99 -65.34
CA SER A 167 4.73 -18.06 -66.05
C SER A 167 3.82 -19.31 -66.11
N LEU A 168 2.48 -19.11 -65.99
CA LEU A 168 1.48 -19.40 -67.05
C LEU A 168 0.07 -18.82 -66.78
N ASP A 169 -0.63 -18.53 -67.89
CA ASP A 169 -1.81 -17.67 -68.11
C ASP A 169 -3.22 -18.27 -67.84
N SER A 170 -4.17 -17.32 -67.66
CA SER A 170 -5.59 -17.20 -68.07
C SER A 170 -6.52 -18.40 -68.38
N ALA A 171 -7.79 -18.34 -67.91
CA ALA A 171 -9.01 -18.20 -68.76
C ALA A 171 -10.38 -18.26 -68.01
N VAL A 172 -11.11 -17.14 -68.09
CA VAL A 172 -12.55 -16.81 -68.24
C VAL A 172 -13.67 -17.89 -68.25
N ARG A 173 -14.80 -17.60 -67.57
CA ARG A 173 -16.25 -17.67 -68.01
C ARG A 173 -17.20 -17.18 -66.88
N SER A 174 -17.79 -15.98 -66.96
CA SER A 174 -19.12 -15.56 -67.51
C SER A 174 -20.39 -16.05 -66.78
N SER A 175 -21.16 -15.14 -66.19
CA SER A 175 -22.58 -14.89 -66.53
C SER A 175 -23.17 -13.75 -65.68
N ALA A 176 -24.01 -12.93 -66.32
CA ALA A 176 -24.58 -11.67 -65.84
C ALA A 176 -25.95 -11.86 -65.17
N LEU A 177 -26.43 -10.84 -64.43
CA LEU A 177 -27.84 -10.37 -64.30
C LEU A 177 -27.92 -9.16 -63.31
N PRO A 178 -29.00 -8.33 -63.25
CA PRO A 178 -29.01 -6.97 -63.78
C PRO A 178 -29.15 -5.84 -62.74
N ALA A 179 -29.10 -4.61 -63.25
CA ALA A 179 -29.30 -3.33 -62.55
C ALA A 179 -30.72 -3.13 -62.00
N VAL A 180 -30.83 -2.40 -60.89
CA VAL A 180 -32.05 -1.73 -60.39
C VAL A 180 -31.66 -0.31 -59.96
N ASP A 181 -32.45 0.65 -60.42
CA ASP A 181 -32.29 2.10 -60.26
C ASP A 181 -32.28 2.62 -58.80
N PRO A 182 -31.67 3.79 -58.53
CA PRO A 182 -31.65 4.40 -57.22
C PRO A 182 -32.97 5.13 -56.91
N VAL A 183 -33.56 4.84 -55.76
CA VAL A 183 -34.65 5.63 -55.16
C VAL A 183 -34.05 6.71 -54.26
N GLU A 184 -34.50 7.94 -54.50
CA GLU A 184 -34.17 9.20 -53.82
C GLU A 184 -34.27 9.11 -52.29
N ALA A 185 -33.30 9.69 -51.61
CA ALA A 185 -33.42 10.09 -50.21
C ALA A 185 -33.43 11.62 -50.16
N GLU A 186 -34.54 12.18 -49.67
CA GLU A 186 -34.74 13.61 -49.44
C GLU A 186 -33.58 14.23 -48.62
N GLU A 187 -32.94 15.25 -49.19
CA GLU A 187 -32.07 16.18 -48.47
C GLU A 187 -32.94 17.13 -47.64
N ILE A 188 -32.77 17.09 -46.31
CA ILE A 188 -33.27 18.16 -45.42
C ILE A 188 -32.19 19.26 -45.39
N PRO A 189 -32.50 20.52 -45.74
CA PRO A 189 -31.49 21.54 -45.95
C PRO A 189 -30.91 22.10 -44.63
N PRO A 190 -29.66 22.62 -44.66
CA PRO A 190 -29.03 23.26 -43.52
C PRO A 190 -29.37 24.75 -43.52
N GLU A 191 -30.17 25.23 -42.57
CA GLU A 191 -30.31 26.68 -42.37
C GLU A 191 -29.39 27.20 -41.27
N ALA A 192 -28.55 28.12 -41.73
CA ALA A 192 -27.58 28.89 -41.01
C ALA A 192 -28.24 29.96 -40.16
N PHE A 193 -27.65 30.20 -38.99
CA PHE A 193 -27.76 31.45 -38.27
C PHE A 193 -27.09 32.56 -39.08
N GLU A 194 -27.82 33.58 -39.50
CA GLU A 194 -27.35 34.96 -39.63
C GLU A 194 -28.53 35.93 -39.83
N GLY A 195 -28.48 37.09 -39.16
CA GLY A 195 -29.37 38.24 -39.44
C GLY A 195 -30.36 38.57 -38.32
N VAL A 196 -29.95 39.45 -37.41
CA VAL A 196 -30.86 40.18 -36.50
C VAL A 196 -31.60 41.24 -37.31
N GLY A 197 -32.93 41.21 -37.27
CA GLY A 197 -33.82 42.29 -37.67
C GLY A 197 -34.93 42.41 -36.64
N ASP A 198 -35.10 43.61 -36.09
CA ASP A 198 -35.99 43.93 -34.97
C ASP A 198 -37.47 43.75 -35.31
N ALA A 199 -38.06 42.65 -34.83
CA ALA A 199 -39.49 42.49 -34.49
C ALA A 199 -39.67 41.06 -33.95
N ASP A 200 -39.64 40.87 -32.61
CA ASP A 200 -40.25 39.73 -31.86
C ASP A 200 -39.59 39.60 -30.46
N GLU A 201 -39.86 40.53 -29.54
CA GLU A 201 -39.37 40.41 -28.15
C GLU A 201 -40.28 39.52 -27.27
N GLU A 202 -41.60 39.51 -27.47
CA GLU A 202 -42.54 38.71 -26.65
C GLU A 202 -42.51 37.21 -26.97
N GLY A 203 -42.39 36.83 -28.26
CA GLY A 203 -42.28 35.41 -28.66
C GLY A 203 -40.96 34.75 -28.24
N ASN A 204 -39.91 35.56 -28.09
CA ASN A 204 -38.57 35.11 -27.69
C ASN A 204 -38.47 34.88 -26.16
N GLU A 205 -39.21 35.66 -25.36
CA GLU A 205 -39.37 35.41 -23.92
C GLU A 205 -40.12 34.11 -23.62
N GLU A 206 -41.22 33.85 -24.32
CA GLU A 206 -42.04 32.66 -24.08
C GLU A 206 -41.31 31.37 -24.50
N GLN A 207 -40.56 31.41 -25.62
CA GLN A 207 -39.68 30.31 -26.04
C GLN A 207 -38.47 30.12 -25.10
N LYS A 208 -37.91 31.19 -24.54
CA LYS A 208 -36.87 31.10 -23.51
C LYS A 208 -37.44 30.51 -22.20
N LYS A 209 -38.60 30.97 -21.73
CA LYS A 209 -39.30 30.43 -20.54
C LYS A 209 -39.62 28.93 -20.70
N LYS A 210 -40.10 28.50 -21.86
CA LYS A 210 -40.33 27.07 -22.19
C LYS A 210 -39.05 26.21 -22.17
N ARG A 211 -37.87 26.81 -22.36
CA ARG A 211 -36.56 26.11 -22.31
C ARG A 211 -35.91 26.11 -20.92
N VAL A 212 -36.17 27.12 -20.09
CA VAL A 212 -35.57 27.27 -18.75
C VAL A 212 -36.35 26.51 -17.69
N LEU A 213 -37.69 26.46 -17.79
CA LEU A 213 -38.56 25.83 -16.79
C LEU A 213 -38.19 24.37 -16.46
N PRO A 214 -37.92 23.47 -17.43
CA PRO A 214 -37.54 22.09 -17.13
C PRO A 214 -36.20 21.97 -16.38
N VAL A 215 -35.27 22.90 -16.61
CA VAL A 215 -33.96 22.93 -15.92
C VAL A 215 -34.16 23.37 -14.47
N VAL A 216 -34.95 24.41 -14.25
CA VAL A 216 -35.27 24.89 -12.89
C VAL A 216 -36.00 23.80 -12.09
N LEU A 217 -36.98 23.12 -12.71
CA LEU A 217 -37.68 22.01 -12.06
C LEU A 217 -36.71 20.87 -11.70
N ALA A 218 -35.80 20.51 -12.60
CA ALA A 218 -34.78 19.50 -12.34
C ALA A 218 -33.87 19.86 -11.16
N LEU A 219 -33.44 21.14 -11.06
CA LEU A 219 -32.64 21.63 -9.95
C LEU A 219 -33.41 21.58 -8.62
N ILE A 220 -34.70 21.94 -8.62
CA ILE A 220 -35.57 21.83 -7.43
C ILE A 220 -35.68 20.38 -6.98
N VAL A 221 -35.85 19.43 -7.93
CA VAL A 221 -35.93 18.00 -7.61
C VAL A 221 -34.63 17.49 -6.99
N LEU A 222 -33.46 17.87 -7.54
CA LEU A 222 -32.16 17.50 -6.95
C LEU A 222 -31.96 18.10 -5.56
N ALA A 223 -32.33 19.38 -5.38
CA ALA A 223 -32.22 20.06 -4.09
C ALA A 223 -33.13 19.39 -3.05
N LEU A 224 -34.37 19.08 -3.41
CA LEU A 224 -35.31 18.39 -2.53
C LEU A 224 -34.78 17.00 -2.16
N ALA A 225 -34.26 16.23 -3.12
CA ALA A 225 -33.70 14.90 -2.86
C ALA A 225 -32.49 14.96 -1.93
N GLY A 226 -31.56 15.89 -2.15
CA GLY A 226 -30.40 16.09 -1.28
C GLY A 226 -30.78 16.51 0.14
N ILE A 227 -31.69 17.48 0.29
CA ILE A 227 -32.17 17.95 1.60
C ILE A 227 -32.91 16.85 2.33
N LEU A 228 -33.83 16.13 1.67
CA LEU A 228 -34.57 15.02 2.29
C LEU A 228 -33.62 13.91 2.78
N LEU A 229 -32.59 13.58 2.00
CA LEU A 229 -31.58 12.61 2.41
C LEU A 229 -30.79 13.11 3.62
N ALA A 230 -30.31 14.35 3.61
CA ALA A 230 -29.56 14.91 4.74
C ALA A 230 -30.42 15.00 6.01
N VAL A 231 -31.69 15.38 5.89
CA VAL A 231 -32.66 15.40 7.00
C VAL A 231 -32.93 13.99 7.52
N TYR A 232 -33.08 13.01 6.64
CA TYR A 232 -33.21 11.60 7.02
C TYR A 232 -32.00 11.12 7.82
N LEU A 233 -30.78 11.37 7.33
CA LEU A 233 -29.55 11.02 8.04
C LEU A 233 -29.47 11.71 9.40
N TYR A 234 -29.79 13.01 9.45
CA TYR A 234 -29.80 13.80 10.69
C TYR A 234 -30.69 13.19 11.78
N TYR A 235 -31.96 12.91 11.46
CA TYR A 235 -32.91 12.39 12.44
C TYR A 235 -32.72 10.92 12.79
N THR A 236 -32.07 10.13 11.92
CA THR A 236 -31.77 8.71 12.18
C THR A 236 -30.44 8.51 12.89
N GLY A 237 -29.56 9.52 12.93
CA GLY A 237 -28.22 9.41 13.50
C GLY A 237 -27.24 8.61 12.64
N LEU A 238 -27.59 8.29 11.38
CA LEU A 238 -26.78 7.46 10.47
C LEU A 238 -25.59 8.20 9.84
N TYR A 239 -25.06 9.22 10.51
CA TYR A 239 -23.95 10.04 10.04
C TYR A 239 -23.03 10.41 11.22
N PRO A 240 -21.72 10.60 10.96
CA PRO A 240 -21.03 10.24 9.73
C PRO A 240 -20.94 8.71 9.58
N SER A 241 -20.68 8.23 8.36
CA SER A 241 -20.63 6.80 8.06
C SER A 241 -19.41 6.46 7.22
N GLY A 242 -18.81 5.31 7.51
CA GLY A 242 -17.77 4.68 6.69
C GLY A 242 -16.42 4.55 7.40
N ALA A 243 -15.64 3.57 6.96
CA ALA A 243 -14.38 3.16 7.60
C ALA A 243 -13.34 4.30 7.71
N ASP A 244 -13.22 5.14 6.68
CA ASP A 244 -12.20 6.22 6.60
C ASP A 244 -12.74 7.59 7.04
N VAL A 245 -14.04 7.71 7.36
CA VAL A 245 -14.71 9.00 7.41
C VAL A 245 -14.09 9.94 8.46
N TYR A 246 -13.81 9.44 9.66
CA TYR A 246 -13.28 10.26 10.76
C TYR A 246 -11.87 10.76 10.47
N GLY A 247 -11.06 9.97 9.76
CA GLY A 247 -9.74 10.41 9.31
C GLY A 247 -9.82 11.58 8.33
N HIS A 248 -10.84 11.60 7.47
CA HIS A 248 -11.10 12.73 6.58
C HIS A 248 -11.70 13.94 7.30
N LEU A 249 -12.63 13.74 8.25
CA LEU A 249 -13.22 14.82 9.04
C LEU A 249 -12.17 15.55 9.88
N PHE A 250 -11.22 14.83 10.49
CA PHE A 250 -10.11 15.44 11.22
C PHE A 250 -9.31 16.40 10.33
N LYS A 251 -8.93 15.96 9.12
CA LYS A 251 -8.18 16.80 8.17
C LYS A 251 -9.01 18.00 7.72
N SER A 252 -10.29 17.82 7.46
CA SER A 252 -11.19 18.93 7.12
C SER A 252 -11.30 19.97 8.23
N ASP A 253 -11.47 19.53 9.48
CA ASP A 253 -11.50 20.41 10.65
C ASP A 253 -10.17 21.12 10.88
N LEU A 254 -9.05 20.41 10.71
CA LEU A 254 -7.70 20.98 10.74
C LEU A 254 -7.53 22.07 9.68
N ALA A 255 -7.96 21.85 8.43
CA ALA A 255 -7.94 22.87 7.38
C ALA A 255 -8.77 24.09 7.78
N TYR A 256 -9.99 23.89 8.27
CA TYR A 256 -10.89 24.98 8.68
C TYR A 256 -10.27 25.83 9.79
N LYS A 257 -9.85 25.20 10.90
CA LYS A 257 -9.21 25.88 12.04
C LYS A 257 -7.91 26.57 11.65
N SER A 258 -7.11 25.96 10.77
CA SER A 258 -5.86 26.57 10.27
C SER A 258 -6.14 27.81 9.42
N VAL A 259 -7.15 27.77 8.54
CA VAL A 259 -7.54 28.95 7.75
C VAL A 259 -8.02 30.08 8.66
N GLN A 260 -8.80 29.75 9.71
CA GLN A 260 -9.26 30.76 10.70
C GLN A 260 -8.09 31.41 11.45
N SER A 261 -7.02 30.68 11.76
CA SER A 261 -5.82 31.23 12.39
C SER A 261 -4.88 31.94 11.40
N GLY A 262 -5.23 31.99 10.11
CA GLY A 262 -4.43 32.60 9.04
C GLY A 262 -3.27 31.72 8.56
N ASN A 263 -3.31 30.41 8.82
CA ASN A 263 -2.45 29.40 8.23
C ASN A 263 -3.20 28.70 7.06
N TYR A 264 -3.09 29.26 5.86
CA TYR A 264 -3.88 28.78 4.72
C TYR A 264 -3.47 27.41 4.19
N TYR A 265 -2.25 26.94 4.47
CA TYR A 265 -1.75 25.63 4.07
C TYR A 265 -0.84 25.08 5.17
N PRO A 266 -1.39 24.38 6.17
CA PRO A 266 -0.60 23.88 7.29
C PRO A 266 0.35 22.78 6.80
N LEU A 267 1.66 23.03 6.94
CA LEU A 267 2.72 22.09 6.59
C LEU A 267 2.88 20.98 7.62
N TYR A 268 2.48 21.25 8.86
CA TYR A 268 2.74 20.40 10.01
C TYR A 268 1.56 20.43 10.98
N THR A 269 1.32 19.31 11.64
CA THR A 269 0.52 19.22 12.86
C THR A 269 1.12 18.17 13.79
N GLU A 270 1.17 18.46 15.08
CA GLU A 270 1.66 17.58 16.14
C GLU A 270 0.60 16.59 16.67
N LEU A 271 -0.64 16.73 16.19
CA LEU A 271 -1.81 16.04 16.72
C LEU A 271 -1.82 14.54 16.41
N TRP A 272 -1.20 14.10 15.31
CA TRP A 272 -1.04 12.69 14.94
C TRP A 272 0.43 12.34 14.73
N TYR A 273 0.79 11.08 14.99
CA TYR A 273 2.07 10.48 14.56
C TYR A 273 3.32 11.22 15.01
N ASN A 274 3.27 11.87 16.17
CA ASN A 274 4.37 12.70 16.65
C ASN A 274 4.71 13.88 15.72
N GLY A 275 3.88 14.16 14.73
CA GLY A 275 4.16 15.08 13.65
C GLY A 275 3.72 14.53 12.30
N LEU A 276 2.86 15.25 11.61
CA LEU A 276 2.31 14.87 10.31
C LEU A 276 2.37 16.04 9.33
N GLN A 277 2.69 15.74 8.06
CA GLN A 277 2.47 16.64 6.92
C GLN A 277 1.07 16.36 6.32
N PRO A 278 0.00 17.07 6.76
CA PRO A 278 -1.39 16.63 6.56
C PRO A 278 -1.81 16.59 5.08
N TYR A 279 -1.20 17.43 4.24
CA TYR A 279 -1.59 17.60 2.84
C TYR A 279 -0.48 17.29 1.84
N ARG A 280 0.63 16.67 2.25
CA ARG A 280 1.64 16.20 1.30
C ARG A 280 1.19 14.92 0.60
N TYR A 281 0.85 13.89 1.38
CA TYR A 281 0.48 12.57 0.86
C TYR A 281 -1.03 12.43 0.61
N TRP A 282 -1.83 13.38 1.11
CA TRP A 282 -3.26 13.46 0.83
C TRP A 282 -3.59 14.74 0.08
N ALA A 283 -4.27 14.58 -1.05
CA ALA A 283 -4.54 15.70 -1.93
C ALA A 283 -5.51 16.70 -1.26
N PRO A 284 -5.24 18.01 -1.33
CA PRO A 284 -5.87 18.98 -0.45
C PRO A 284 -7.33 19.28 -0.80
N LEU A 285 -7.72 19.22 -2.08
CA LEU A 285 -9.00 19.80 -2.56
C LEU A 285 -10.25 19.31 -1.81
N PRO A 286 -10.44 18.00 -1.51
CA PRO A 286 -11.62 17.51 -0.80
C PRO A 286 -11.72 18.09 0.62
N TYR A 287 -10.58 18.27 1.29
CA TYR A 287 -10.53 18.79 2.66
C TYR A 287 -10.85 20.28 2.71
N TYR A 288 -10.36 21.07 1.75
CA TYR A 288 -10.70 22.49 1.65
C TYR A 288 -12.15 22.70 1.21
N LEU A 289 -12.70 21.82 0.36
CA LEU A 289 -14.13 21.83 0.04
C LEU A 289 -14.97 21.59 1.31
N MET A 290 -14.61 20.57 2.10
CA MET A 290 -15.27 20.31 3.38
C MET A 290 -15.10 21.46 4.39
N ALA A 291 -13.91 22.05 4.49
CA ALA A 291 -13.66 23.22 5.35
C ALA A 291 -14.52 24.43 4.95
N PHE A 292 -14.76 24.63 3.65
CA PHE A 292 -15.69 25.65 3.16
C PHE A 292 -17.15 25.33 3.55
N LEU A 293 -17.56 24.06 3.48
CA LEU A 293 -18.87 23.64 3.96
C LEU A 293 -19.00 23.77 5.49
N GLN A 294 -17.92 23.54 6.23
CA GLN A 294 -17.85 23.75 7.67
C GLN A 294 -17.98 25.23 8.04
N PHE A 295 -17.38 26.13 7.26
CA PHE A 295 -17.62 27.57 7.38
C PHE A 295 -19.11 27.90 7.20
N ILE A 296 -19.78 27.35 6.19
CA ILE A 296 -21.23 27.53 5.97
C ILE A 296 -22.05 26.95 7.14
N ALA A 297 -21.60 25.84 7.71
CA ALA A 297 -22.24 25.18 8.85
C ALA A 297 -21.97 25.87 10.20
N GLY A 298 -21.34 27.05 10.23
CA GLY A 298 -21.03 27.76 11.47
C GLY A 298 -19.91 27.15 12.30
N GLY A 299 -19.05 26.33 11.67
CA GLY A 299 -17.91 25.66 12.31
C GLY A 299 -18.14 24.19 12.68
N ASP A 300 -19.34 23.66 12.52
CA ASP A 300 -19.66 22.26 12.84
C ASP A 300 -19.29 21.32 11.68
N VAL A 301 -18.35 20.40 11.94
CA VAL A 301 -17.83 19.44 10.96
C VAL A 301 -18.82 18.34 10.58
N PHE A 302 -19.72 17.95 11.49
CA PHE A 302 -20.74 16.93 11.23
C PHE A 302 -21.90 17.52 10.39
N MET A 303 -22.26 18.77 10.63
CA MET A 303 -23.16 19.53 9.76
C MET A 303 -22.53 19.79 8.39
N ALA A 304 -21.22 20.04 8.33
CA ALA A 304 -20.48 20.11 7.07
C ALA A 304 -20.59 18.81 6.26
N TYR A 305 -20.51 17.65 6.92
CA TYR A 305 -20.72 16.34 6.29
C TYR A 305 -22.13 16.22 5.70
N LEU A 306 -23.17 16.64 6.42
CA LEU A 306 -24.54 16.65 5.88
C LEU A 306 -24.70 17.63 4.70
N LEU A 307 -24.07 18.81 4.76
CA LEU A 307 -24.02 19.73 3.62
C LEU A 307 -23.27 19.11 2.44
N TYR A 308 -22.24 18.30 2.68
CA TYR A 308 -21.51 17.58 1.65
C TYR A 308 -22.36 16.50 0.98
N VAL A 309 -23.26 15.83 1.70
CA VAL A 309 -24.28 14.94 1.13
C VAL A 309 -25.18 15.72 0.16
N VAL A 310 -25.72 16.86 0.60
CA VAL A 310 -26.57 17.73 -0.25
C VAL A 310 -25.80 18.19 -1.49
N PHE A 311 -24.57 18.67 -1.29
CA PHE A 311 -23.67 19.10 -2.35
C PHE A 311 -23.40 17.97 -3.36
N SER A 312 -23.17 16.75 -2.88
CA SER A 312 -22.88 15.58 -3.71
C SER A 312 -24.05 15.22 -4.63
N VAL A 313 -25.28 15.26 -4.12
CA VAL A 313 -26.50 15.01 -4.92
C VAL A 313 -26.72 16.12 -5.95
N ILE A 314 -26.63 17.38 -5.54
CA ILE A 314 -26.92 18.52 -6.43
C ILE A 314 -25.82 18.68 -7.47
N VAL A 315 -24.57 18.87 -7.05
CA VAL A 315 -23.46 19.16 -7.97
C VAL A 315 -23.11 17.92 -8.78
N GLY A 316 -23.10 16.72 -8.18
CA GLY A 316 -22.90 15.49 -8.94
C GLY A 316 -24.00 15.27 -9.99
N GLY A 317 -25.24 15.63 -9.68
CA GLY A 317 -26.37 15.54 -10.61
C GLY A 317 -26.37 16.61 -11.72
N VAL A 318 -25.93 17.83 -11.43
CA VAL A 318 -25.93 18.95 -12.40
C VAL A 318 -25.12 18.64 -13.66
N GLY A 319 -24.03 17.88 -13.54
CA GLY A 319 -23.27 17.44 -14.71
C GLY A 319 -24.13 16.65 -15.70
N TRP A 320 -25.05 15.80 -15.24
CA TRP A 320 -26.01 15.07 -16.09
C TRP A 320 -27.13 15.94 -16.65
N LEU A 321 -27.50 17.02 -15.95
CA LEU A 321 -28.44 18.01 -16.51
C LEU A 321 -27.86 18.71 -17.73
N LEU A 322 -26.53 18.96 -17.78
CA LEU A 322 -25.88 19.51 -18.97
C LEU A 322 -26.05 18.61 -20.20
N TRP A 323 -25.98 17.30 -20.02
CA TRP A 323 -26.29 16.30 -21.06
C TRP A 323 -27.77 16.38 -21.48
N GLY A 324 -28.68 16.45 -20.50
CA GLY A 324 -30.12 16.64 -20.75
C GLY A 324 -30.41 17.88 -21.60
N ILE A 325 -29.73 19.00 -21.34
CA ILE A 325 -29.84 20.25 -22.12
C ILE A 325 -29.30 20.03 -23.54
N MET A 326 -28.09 19.45 -23.67
CA MET A 326 -27.43 19.25 -24.97
C MET A 326 -28.25 18.40 -25.94
N TYR A 327 -28.91 17.34 -25.45
CA TYR A 327 -29.75 16.46 -26.29
C TYR A 327 -31.25 16.80 -26.25
N ARG A 328 -31.66 17.86 -25.54
CA ARG A 328 -33.07 18.20 -25.29
C ARG A 328 -33.87 17.03 -24.69
N ARG A 329 -33.22 16.26 -23.82
CA ARG A 329 -33.78 15.09 -23.11
C ARG A 329 -33.75 15.33 -21.59
N MET A 330 -34.38 16.42 -21.15
CA MET A 330 -34.31 16.84 -19.74
C MET A 330 -34.81 15.79 -18.75
N VAL A 331 -35.88 15.06 -19.06
CA VAL A 331 -36.39 13.98 -18.19
C VAL A 331 -35.33 12.89 -17.97
N LEU A 332 -34.64 12.46 -19.03
CA LEU A 332 -33.56 11.48 -18.92
C LEU A 332 -32.35 12.06 -18.17
N GLY A 333 -32.06 13.35 -18.38
CA GLY A 333 -31.03 14.07 -17.62
C GLY A 333 -31.32 14.15 -16.14
N THR A 334 -32.55 14.47 -15.74
CA THR A 334 -32.96 14.49 -14.34
C THR A 334 -32.93 13.09 -13.73
N PHE A 335 -33.35 12.07 -14.49
CA PHE A 335 -33.25 10.67 -14.05
C PHE A 335 -31.82 10.26 -13.73
N PHE A 336 -30.87 10.46 -14.66
CA PHE A 336 -29.47 10.13 -14.40
C PHE A 336 -28.82 11.04 -13.36
N ALA A 337 -29.24 12.31 -13.27
CA ALA A 337 -28.77 13.23 -12.24
C ALA A 337 -29.10 12.71 -10.82
N LEU A 338 -30.32 12.19 -10.62
CA LEU A 338 -30.70 11.56 -9.36
C LEU A 338 -29.99 10.21 -9.18
N LEU A 339 -30.05 9.34 -10.19
CA LEU A 339 -29.50 7.99 -10.10
C LEU A 339 -28.00 8.01 -9.79
N TRP A 340 -27.25 9.01 -10.28
CA TRP A 340 -25.79 9.10 -10.13
C TRP A 340 -25.32 8.93 -8.67
N PHE A 341 -25.93 9.65 -7.72
CA PHE A 341 -25.56 9.49 -6.31
C PHE A 341 -25.96 8.11 -5.76
N PHE A 342 -27.10 7.59 -6.19
CA PHE A 342 -27.68 6.31 -5.74
C PHE A 342 -27.21 5.07 -6.52
N VAL A 343 -26.20 5.21 -7.38
CA VAL A 343 -25.53 4.04 -7.96
C VAL A 343 -24.88 3.25 -6.83
N PRO A 344 -25.02 1.91 -6.78
CA PRO A 344 -24.53 1.11 -5.65
C PRO A 344 -23.06 1.35 -5.27
N ASP A 345 -22.16 1.50 -6.24
CA ASP A 345 -20.74 1.75 -5.93
C ASP A 345 -20.49 3.17 -5.39
N ASN A 346 -21.22 4.19 -5.84
CA ASN A 346 -21.09 5.54 -5.27
C ASN A 346 -21.59 5.58 -3.82
N LEU A 347 -22.68 4.87 -3.52
CA LEU A 347 -23.16 4.69 -2.14
C LEU A 347 -22.14 3.95 -1.28
N ARG A 348 -21.51 2.89 -1.80
CA ARG A 348 -20.45 2.16 -1.10
C ARG A 348 -19.24 3.04 -0.82
N ILE A 349 -18.74 3.78 -1.82
CA ILE A 349 -17.63 4.74 -1.66
C ILE A 349 -17.94 5.75 -0.56
N PHE A 350 -19.18 6.25 -0.52
CA PHE A 350 -19.56 7.31 0.40
C PHE A 350 -19.83 6.79 1.83
N PHE A 351 -20.67 5.76 1.97
CA PHE A 351 -21.21 5.35 3.27
C PHE A 351 -20.48 4.14 3.88
N VAL A 352 -19.89 3.26 3.07
CA VAL A 352 -19.09 2.11 3.57
C VAL A 352 -17.63 2.50 3.72
N GLU A 353 -17.02 3.03 2.65
CA GLU A 353 -15.62 3.44 2.72
C GLU A 353 -15.47 4.77 3.47
N GLY A 354 -16.45 5.68 3.39
CA GLY A 354 -16.30 7.02 3.98
C GLY A 354 -15.34 7.92 3.20
N ASN A 355 -15.03 7.59 1.93
CA ASN A 355 -13.90 8.16 1.20
C ASN A 355 -14.28 9.47 0.47
N LEU A 356 -14.14 10.60 1.15
CA LEU A 356 -14.47 11.93 0.61
C LEU A 356 -13.68 12.29 -0.66
N PRO A 357 -12.37 11.98 -0.79
CA PRO A 357 -11.63 12.22 -2.03
C PRO A 357 -12.21 11.51 -3.26
N ARG A 358 -12.55 10.20 -3.12
CA ARG A 358 -13.16 9.43 -4.21
C ARG A 358 -14.55 9.95 -4.55
N MET A 359 -15.36 10.32 -3.56
CA MET A 359 -16.66 10.92 -3.82
C MET A 359 -16.54 12.25 -4.58
N THR A 360 -15.58 13.10 -4.20
CA THR A 360 -15.35 14.38 -4.88
C THR A 360 -14.98 14.17 -6.35
N ILE A 361 -14.22 13.12 -6.66
CA ILE A 361 -13.97 12.71 -8.06
C ILE A 361 -15.26 12.29 -8.74
N ALA A 362 -16.09 11.45 -8.11
CA ALA A 362 -17.38 11.03 -8.67
C ALA A 362 -18.32 12.23 -8.96
N ILE A 363 -18.31 13.28 -8.14
CA ILE A 363 -19.04 14.53 -8.40
C ILE A 363 -18.54 15.23 -9.69
N LEU A 364 -17.22 15.20 -9.94
CA LEU A 364 -16.59 15.88 -11.07
C LEU A 364 -16.63 15.08 -12.38
N LEU A 365 -16.77 13.75 -12.33
CA LEU A 365 -16.77 12.88 -13.52
C LEU A 365 -17.82 13.28 -14.57
N PRO A 366 -19.10 13.52 -14.25
CA PRO A 366 -20.11 13.90 -15.25
C PRO A 366 -19.73 15.15 -16.05
N TYR A 367 -19.05 16.11 -15.40
CA TYR A 367 -18.55 17.32 -16.05
C TYR A 367 -17.35 17.04 -16.95
N LEU A 368 -16.37 16.26 -16.50
CA LEU A 368 -15.22 15.86 -17.31
C LEU A 368 -15.71 15.21 -18.60
N PHE A 369 -16.57 14.20 -18.47
CA PHE A 369 -17.14 13.49 -19.60
C PHE A 369 -17.94 14.39 -20.52
N PHE A 370 -18.73 15.33 -19.99
CA PHE A 370 -19.46 16.31 -20.80
C PHE A 370 -18.52 17.12 -21.70
N PHE A 371 -17.43 17.66 -21.14
CA PHE A 371 -16.49 18.47 -21.92
C PHE A 371 -15.62 17.64 -22.86
N VAL A 372 -15.20 16.43 -22.45
CA VAL A 372 -14.56 15.46 -23.34
C VAL A 372 -15.44 15.20 -24.56
N TRP A 373 -16.73 14.93 -24.34
CA TRP A 373 -17.64 14.65 -25.44
C TRP A 373 -17.87 15.85 -26.35
N ARG A 374 -17.95 17.07 -25.79
CA ARG A 374 -18.01 18.30 -26.57
C ARG A 374 -16.78 18.53 -27.44
N LEU A 375 -15.60 18.13 -26.98
CA LEU A 375 -14.37 18.20 -27.76
C LEU A 375 -14.33 17.10 -28.84
N VAL A 376 -14.51 15.84 -28.44
CA VAL A 376 -14.32 14.66 -29.29
C VAL A 376 -15.40 14.54 -30.35
N GLU A 377 -16.67 14.70 -29.98
CA GLU A 377 -17.78 14.52 -30.92
C GLU A 377 -18.25 15.84 -31.54
N HIS A 378 -18.43 16.88 -30.73
CA HIS A 378 -18.94 18.17 -31.20
C HIS A 378 -17.85 19.15 -31.65
N ARG A 379 -16.56 18.76 -31.59
CA ARG A 379 -15.40 19.54 -32.06
C ARG A 379 -15.32 20.94 -31.47
N LYS A 380 -15.87 21.14 -30.27
CA LYS A 380 -15.81 22.41 -29.56
C LYS A 380 -14.44 22.52 -28.88
N LYS A 381 -13.44 23.00 -29.63
CA LYS A 381 -12.04 23.13 -29.18
C LYS A 381 -11.87 23.88 -27.85
N ARG A 382 -12.75 24.85 -27.56
CA ARG A 382 -12.79 25.57 -26.28
C ARG A 382 -13.01 24.64 -25.07
N SER A 383 -13.57 23.45 -25.27
CA SER A 383 -13.74 22.44 -24.24
C SER A 383 -12.43 21.82 -23.74
N ALA A 384 -11.30 22.02 -24.42
CA ALA A 384 -9.99 21.61 -23.92
C ALA A 384 -9.65 22.28 -22.57
N VAL A 385 -10.00 23.55 -22.38
CA VAL A 385 -9.73 24.29 -21.14
C VAL A 385 -10.43 23.66 -19.93
N PRO A 386 -11.76 23.46 -19.91
CA PRO A 386 -12.42 22.80 -18.78
C PRO A 386 -11.98 21.34 -18.58
N ILE A 387 -11.57 20.61 -19.63
CA ILE A 387 -10.97 19.27 -19.47
C ILE A 387 -9.70 19.36 -18.62
N VAL A 388 -8.78 20.27 -18.97
CA VAL A 388 -7.53 20.47 -18.21
C VAL A 388 -7.84 20.90 -16.78
N VAL A 389 -8.74 21.87 -16.58
CA VAL A 389 -9.11 22.36 -15.24
C VAL A 389 -9.71 21.24 -14.39
N ILE A 390 -10.69 20.50 -14.90
CA ILE A 390 -11.32 19.41 -14.15
C ILE A 390 -10.31 18.30 -13.84
N MET A 391 -9.42 17.97 -14.78
CA MET A 391 -8.35 17.00 -14.50
C MET A 391 -7.37 17.48 -13.42
N CYS A 392 -7.02 18.77 -13.39
CA CYS A 392 -6.23 19.32 -12.28
C CYS A 392 -6.98 19.18 -10.95
N LEU A 393 -8.30 19.42 -10.93
CA LEU A 393 -9.12 19.19 -9.72
C LEU A 393 -9.11 17.71 -9.31
N LEU A 394 -9.23 16.78 -10.26
CA LEU A 394 -9.13 15.33 -10.01
C LEU A 394 -7.77 14.95 -9.40
N ASN A 395 -6.66 15.50 -9.93
CA ASN A 395 -5.33 15.29 -9.38
C ASN A 395 -5.22 15.77 -7.92
N LEU A 396 -5.80 16.94 -7.64
CA LEU A 396 -5.88 17.53 -6.30
C LEU A 396 -6.92 16.88 -5.39
N CYS A 397 -7.74 15.94 -5.90
CA CYS A 397 -8.56 15.03 -5.09
C CYS A 397 -7.82 13.73 -4.78
N HIS A 398 -7.27 13.06 -5.79
CA HIS A 398 -6.52 11.82 -5.61
C HIS A 398 -5.75 11.46 -6.89
N ILE A 399 -4.41 11.48 -6.86
CA ILE A 399 -3.54 11.25 -8.03
C ILE A 399 -3.83 9.91 -8.71
N MET A 400 -3.81 8.81 -7.95
CA MET A 400 -3.96 7.47 -8.52
C MET A 400 -5.35 7.25 -9.14
N ILE A 401 -6.43 7.72 -8.52
CA ILE A 401 -7.78 7.65 -9.12
C ILE A 401 -7.85 8.54 -10.37
N ALA A 402 -7.25 9.73 -10.37
CA ALA A 402 -7.17 10.57 -11.57
C ALA A 402 -6.45 9.85 -12.73
N ALA A 403 -5.40 9.08 -12.44
CA ALA A 403 -4.72 8.25 -13.43
C ALA A 403 -5.61 7.11 -13.95
N MET A 404 -6.37 6.45 -13.07
CA MET A 404 -7.38 5.45 -13.46
C MET A 404 -8.48 6.05 -14.36
N VAL A 405 -8.93 7.28 -14.08
CA VAL A 405 -9.83 8.03 -14.96
C VAL A 405 -9.21 8.26 -16.34
N GLY A 406 -7.91 8.59 -16.40
CA GLY A 406 -7.15 8.69 -17.63
C GLY A 406 -7.12 7.37 -18.43
N ILE A 407 -6.86 6.24 -17.77
CA ILE A 407 -6.84 4.91 -18.40
C ILE A 407 -8.23 4.52 -18.91
N GLY A 408 -9.27 4.66 -18.09
CA GLY A 408 -10.64 4.35 -18.51
C GLY A 408 -11.11 5.22 -19.67
N MET A 409 -10.73 6.50 -19.66
CA MET A 409 -10.97 7.41 -20.78
C MET A 409 -10.20 7.01 -22.04
N PHE A 410 -8.94 6.59 -21.90
CA PHE A 410 -8.14 6.09 -23.02
C PHE A 410 -8.79 4.89 -23.69
N VAL A 411 -9.24 3.89 -22.92
CA VAL A 411 -9.95 2.71 -23.47
C VAL A 411 -11.23 3.13 -24.19
N PHE A 412 -12.06 3.97 -23.56
CA PHE A 412 -13.30 4.47 -24.17
C PHE A 412 -13.04 5.20 -25.49
N LEU A 413 -12.12 6.16 -25.47
CA LEU A 413 -11.79 6.98 -26.63
C LEU A 413 -11.11 6.18 -27.73
N LEU A 414 -10.28 5.19 -27.41
CA LEU A 414 -9.68 4.28 -28.37
C LEU A 414 -10.77 3.49 -29.12
N LEU A 415 -11.69 2.86 -28.40
CA LEU A 415 -12.81 2.12 -29.00
C LEU A 415 -13.71 3.04 -29.83
N TYR A 416 -13.97 4.25 -29.33
CA TYR A 416 -14.73 5.26 -30.06
C TYR A 416 -14.04 5.68 -31.37
N SER A 417 -12.74 5.95 -31.31
CA SER A 417 -11.92 6.34 -32.45
C SER A 417 -11.85 5.25 -33.52
N ILE A 418 -11.74 3.98 -33.12
CA ILE A 418 -11.78 2.83 -34.03
C ILE A 418 -13.16 2.75 -34.72
N SER A 419 -14.25 2.83 -33.95
CA SER A 419 -15.62 2.76 -34.49
C SER A 419 -15.92 3.90 -35.47
N ARG A 420 -15.44 5.12 -35.16
CA ARG A 420 -15.71 6.33 -35.96
C ARG A 420 -14.63 6.66 -36.97
N ARG A 421 -13.52 5.92 -37.02
CA ARG A 421 -12.33 6.17 -37.83
C ARG A 421 -11.78 7.61 -37.69
N ARG A 422 -11.84 8.16 -36.47
CA ARG A 422 -11.39 9.52 -36.14
C ARG A 422 -10.64 9.52 -34.81
N TYR A 423 -9.37 9.93 -34.83
CA TYR A 423 -8.49 9.82 -33.65
C TYR A 423 -7.92 11.17 -33.16
N SER A 424 -7.91 12.22 -33.98
CA SER A 424 -7.23 13.49 -33.62
C SER A 424 -7.76 14.08 -32.30
N GLU A 425 -9.07 14.37 -32.22
CA GLU A 425 -9.65 15.02 -31.03
C GLU A 425 -9.52 14.15 -29.77
N SER A 426 -9.57 12.83 -29.94
CA SER A 426 -9.37 11.85 -28.88
C SER A 426 -7.92 11.83 -28.38
N LEU A 427 -6.94 11.87 -29.28
CA LEU A 427 -5.52 11.99 -28.93
C LEU A 427 -5.24 13.29 -28.18
N TYR A 428 -5.72 14.44 -28.68
CA TYR A 428 -5.58 15.71 -27.96
C TYR A 428 -6.20 15.67 -26.57
N THR A 429 -7.35 15.02 -26.42
CA THR A 429 -8.00 14.87 -25.11
C THR A 429 -7.08 14.14 -24.14
N ILE A 430 -6.53 12.99 -24.53
CA ILE A 430 -5.59 12.23 -23.68
C ILE A 430 -4.33 13.04 -23.37
N LEU A 431 -3.77 13.76 -24.35
CA LEU A 431 -2.60 14.62 -24.12
C LEU A 431 -2.90 15.76 -23.14
N PHE A 432 -4.06 16.42 -23.22
CA PHE A 432 -4.47 17.43 -22.25
C PHE A 432 -4.64 16.85 -20.85
N MET A 433 -5.25 15.65 -20.73
CA MET A 433 -5.39 14.96 -19.45
C MET A 433 -4.01 14.62 -18.85
N LEU A 434 -3.06 14.14 -19.65
CA LEU A 434 -1.70 13.85 -19.20
C LEU A 434 -0.95 15.12 -18.73
N MET A 435 -1.04 16.21 -19.48
CA MET A 435 -0.37 17.46 -19.11
C MET A 435 -0.94 18.11 -17.84
N SER A 436 -2.16 17.77 -17.43
CA SER A 436 -2.74 18.24 -16.16
C SER A 436 -1.96 17.75 -14.93
N PHE A 437 -1.32 16.57 -14.99
CA PHE A 437 -0.46 16.07 -13.91
C PHE A 437 0.77 16.96 -13.75
N ALA A 438 1.36 17.38 -14.87
CA ALA A 438 2.49 18.30 -14.87
C ALA A 438 2.08 19.67 -14.33
N ILE A 439 0.90 20.21 -14.69
CA ILE A 439 0.38 21.47 -14.13
C ILE A 439 0.25 21.40 -12.60
N CYS A 440 -0.19 20.26 -12.07
CA CYS A 440 -0.25 20.00 -10.64
C CYS A 440 1.12 19.68 -10.00
N GLY A 441 2.22 19.83 -10.73
CA GLY A 441 3.60 19.61 -10.29
C GLY A 441 3.95 20.20 -8.92
N PRO A 442 3.53 21.44 -8.55
CA PRO A 442 3.80 21.99 -7.22
C PRO A 442 3.35 21.11 -6.05
N TRP A 443 2.31 20.30 -6.26
CA TRP A 443 1.81 19.37 -5.25
C TRP A 443 2.12 17.91 -5.57
N VAL A 444 1.99 17.49 -6.84
CA VAL A 444 2.22 16.10 -7.28
C VAL A 444 3.68 15.68 -7.10
N TYR A 445 4.64 16.56 -7.39
CA TYR A 445 6.06 16.18 -7.29
C TYR A 445 6.48 15.90 -5.84
N PRO A 446 6.21 16.78 -4.87
CA PRO A 446 6.48 16.49 -3.45
C PRO A 446 5.67 15.32 -2.90
N ALA A 447 4.43 15.11 -3.37
CA ALA A 447 3.61 13.97 -2.93
C ALA A 447 4.19 12.61 -3.36
N LEU A 448 4.86 12.56 -4.52
CA LEU A 448 5.52 11.36 -5.04
C LEU A 448 6.94 11.16 -4.51
N LYS A 449 7.57 12.22 -3.99
CA LYS A 449 8.87 12.15 -3.31
C LYS A 449 8.64 11.84 -1.83
N GLY A 450 9.09 10.69 -1.36
CA GLY A 450 8.92 10.25 0.03
C GLY A 450 7.69 9.38 0.30
N GLY A 451 6.78 9.21 -0.68
CA GLY A 451 5.60 8.35 -0.54
C GLY A 451 5.04 7.86 -1.88
N LEU A 452 4.51 6.63 -1.90
CA LEU A 452 3.83 5.92 -3.00
C LEU A 452 4.67 5.32 -4.15
N VAL A 453 5.89 5.80 -4.45
CA VAL A 453 6.67 5.27 -5.60
C VAL A 453 7.58 4.08 -5.25
N ALA A 454 7.57 3.63 -3.99
CA ALA A 454 8.29 2.45 -3.53
C ALA A 454 7.37 1.24 -3.27
N MET A 455 6.26 1.10 -4.01
CA MET A 455 5.47 -0.13 -3.95
C MET A 455 6.16 -1.23 -4.72
N ASP A 456 6.42 -2.33 -4.03
CA ASP A 456 6.97 -3.53 -4.63
C ASP A 456 6.03 -4.06 -5.74
N PRO A 457 6.56 -4.45 -6.91
CA PRO A 457 5.79 -5.13 -7.96
C PRO A 457 5.02 -6.37 -7.45
N SER A 458 5.47 -7.03 -6.38
CA SER A 458 4.69 -8.06 -5.67
C SER A 458 3.43 -7.52 -5.05
N ALA A 459 3.56 -6.58 -4.11
CA ALA A 459 2.45 -6.06 -3.33
C ALA A 459 1.28 -5.69 -4.24
N THR A 460 1.58 -5.12 -5.41
CA THR A 460 0.64 -4.75 -6.47
C THR A 460 -0.28 -5.89 -6.95
N ALA A 461 0.24 -7.11 -7.12
CA ALA A 461 -0.47 -8.27 -7.65
C ALA A 461 -1.54 -8.80 -6.68
N GLU A 462 -1.19 -9.03 -5.42
CA GLU A 462 -2.20 -9.41 -4.42
C GLU A 462 -3.26 -8.33 -4.24
N VAL A 463 -2.92 -7.04 -4.42
CA VAL A 463 -3.96 -5.99 -4.38
C VAL A 463 -5.01 -6.21 -5.42
N MET A 464 -4.58 -6.56 -6.63
CA MET A 464 -5.50 -6.87 -7.69
C MET A 464 -6.35 -8.06 -7.33
N ARG A 465 -5.77 -9.14 -6.79
CA ARG A 465 -6.52 -10.35 -6.40
C ARG A 465 -7.51 -10.07 -5.29
N ALA A 466 -7.07 -9.45 -4.20
CA ALA A 466 -7.90 -9.13 -3.05
C ALA A 466 -8.95 -8.04 -3.36
N LEU A 467 -8.75 -7.21 -4.40
CA LEU A 467 -9.80 -6.31 -4.91
C LEU A 467 -10.70 -6.98 -5.95
N SER A 468 -10.21 -7.99 -6.68
CA SER A 468 -11.00 -8.70 -7.68
C SER A 468 -12.20 -9.39 -7.03
N THR A 469 -13.27 -9.56 -7.79
CA THR A 469 -14.53 -10.10 -7.26
C THR A 469 -15.17 -11.01 -8.30
N PRO A 470 -15.49 -12.27 -7.95
CA PRO A 470 -16.14 -13.19 -8.87
C PRO A 470 -17.45 -12.62 -9.41
N ALA A 471 -17.80 -12.99 -10.65
CA ALA A 471 -19.03 -12.53 -11.30
C ALA A 471 -20.29 -12.89 -10.49
N ALA A 472 -20.30 -14.07 -9.85
CA ALA A 472 -21.38 -14.54 -8.98
C ALA A 472 -21.63 -13.63 -7.77
N THR A 473 -20.60 -12.91 -7.31
CA THR A 473 -20.71 -11.92 -6.23
C THR A 473 -21.03 -10.54 -6.79
N SER A 474 -20.27 -10.11 -7.80
CA SER A 474 -20.35 -8.76 -8.39
C SER A 474 -21.67 -8.48 -9.14
N LEU A 475 -22.40 -9.53 -9.55
CA LEU A 475 -23.70 -9.44 -10.21
C LEU A 475 -24.88 -9.98 -9.37
N ASN A 476 -24.68 -10.28 -8.09
CA ASN A 476 -25.75 -10.76 -7.22
C ASN A 476 -26.33 -9.63 -6.34
N PRO A 477 -27.48 -9.04 -6.72
CA PRO A 477 -28.10 -7.97 -5.94
C PRO A 477 -28.58 -8.40 -4.55
N PHE A 478 -28.90 -9.69 -4.34
CA PHE A 478 -29.48 -10.17 -3.09
C PHE A 478 -28.47 -10.17 -1.93
N LEU A 479 -27.17 -10.19 -2.23
CA LEU A 479 -26.12 -10.05 -1.21
C LEU A 479 -26.21 -8.72 -0.45
N ARG A 480 -26.74 -7.67 -1.09
CA ARG A 480 -27.02 -6.39 -0.41
C ARG A 480 -28.05 -6.57 0.71
N GLY A 481 -29.15 -7.25 0.42
CA GLY A 481 -30.18 -7.59 1.41
C GLY A 481 -29.73 -8.52 2.54
N GLN A 482 -28.55 -9.16 2.40
CA GLN A 482 -27.95 -10.06 3.40
C GLN A 482 -26.79 -9.44 4.19
N GLY A 483 -26.46 -8.17 3.95
CA GLY A 483 -25.43 -7.45 4.71
C GLY A 483 -24.10 -7.35 3.97
N GLY A 484 -24.00 -7.87 2.75
CA GLY A 484 -22.81 -7.78 1.89
C GLY A 484 -22.65 -6.41 1.24
N HIS A 485 -22.80 -5.31 1.99
CA HIS A 485 -22.65 -3.93 1.50
C HIS A 485 -21.20 -3.54 1.21
N GLU A 486 -20.25 -4.21 1.84
CA GLU A 486 -18.81 -4.01 1.64
C GLU A 486 -18.30 -4.62 0.34
N LEU A 487 -18.96 -5.69 -0.11
CA LEU A 487 -18.62 -6.39 -1.34
C LEU A 487 -18.76 -5.46 -2.55
N PHE A 488 -17.86 -5.63 -3.51
CA PHE A 488 -17.98 -4.92 -4.78
C PHE A 488 -19.18 -5.48 -5.56
N TYR A 489 -20.05 -4.57 -6.02
CA TYR A 489 -21.22 -4.89 -6.83
C TYR A 489 -21.23 -3.99 -8.05
N PHE A 490 -21.03 -4.59 -9.24
CA PHE A 490 -21.05 -3.86 -10.49
C PHE A 490 -22.47 -3.46 -10.92
N GLY A 491 -23.48 -4.24 -10.55
CA GLY A 491 -24.88 -4.02 -10.94
C GLY A 491 -25.32 -4.96 -12.04
N VAL A 492 -26.23 -5.89 -11.71
CA VAL A 492 -26.83 -6.81 -12.70
C VAL A 492 -27.60 -6.06 -13.77
N SER A 493 -28.30 -4.99 -13.38
CA SER A 493 -29.06 -4.15 -14.32
C SER A 493 -28.11 -3.43 -15.29
N LEU A 494 -27.01 -2.89 -14.78
CA LEU A 494 -25.99 -2.20 -15.58
C LEU A 494 -25.32 -3.18 -16.55
N PHE A 495 -24.99 -4.39 -16.09
CA PHE A 495 -24.43 -5.45 -16.93
C PHE A 495 -25.39 -5.87 -18.06
N VAL A 496 -26.64 -6.22 -17.73
CA VAL A 496 -27.65 -6.66 -18.72
C VAL A 496 -27.95 -5.56 -19.73
N VAL A 497 -28.10 -4.31 -19.26
CA VAL A 497 -28.32 -3.17 -20.15
C VAL A 497 -27.10 -2.91 -21.03
N ALA A 498 -25.88 -3.02 -20.51
CA ALA A 498 -24.68 -2.84 -21.30
C ALA A 498 -24.54 -3.90 -22.39
N LEU A 499 -24.85 -5.16 -22.06
CA LEU A 499 -24.86 -6.26 -23.03
C LEU A 499 -25.92 -6.03 -24.12
N PHE A 500 -27.13 -5.63 -23.73
CA PHE A 500 -28.19 -5.27 -24.68
C PHE A 500 -27.77 -4.08 -25.56
N GLY A 501 -27.15 -3.06 -24.96
CA GLY A 501 -26.59 -1.92 -25.67
C GLY A 501 -25.50 -2.30 -26.67
N LEU A 502 -24.62 -3.24 -26.34
CA LEU A 502 -23.56 -3.69 -27.23
C LEU A 502 -24.10 -4.25 -28.55
N PHE A 503 -25.17 -5.04 -28.51
CA PHE A 503 -25.76 -5.67 -29.70
C PHE A 503 -26.72 -4.76 -30.46
N PHE A 504 -27.57 -4.00 -29.76
CA PHE A 504 -28.70 -3.30 -30.37
C PHE A 504 -28.52 -1.80 -30.55
N SER A 505 -27.53 -1.18 -29.88
CA SER A 505 -27.30 0.26 -30.03
C SER A 505 -26.62 0.60 -31.36
N ASP A 506 -26.61 1.89 -31.70
CA ASP A 506 -25.94 2.38 -32.90
C ASP A 506 -24.41 2.43 -32.72
N ARG A 507 -23.68 2.55 -33.84
CA ARG A 507 -22.19 2.54 -33.83
C ARG A 507 -21.55 3.62 -32.95
N LYS A 508 -22.29 4.70 -32.62
CA LYS A 508 -21.78 5.79 -31.79
C LYS A 508 -21.88 5.46 -30.30
N SER A 509 -22.94 4.76 -29.90
CA SER A 509 -23.23 4.37 -28.51
C SER A 509 -22.48 3.11 -28.08
N ARG A 510 -22.27 2.14 -28.99
CA ARG A 510 -21.62 0.85 -28.70
C ARG A 510 -20.27 0.93 -27.95
N PRO A 511 -19.32 1.84 -28.27
CA PRO A 511 -18.01 1.87 -27.62
C PRO A 511 -18.08 2.03 -26.10
N GLY A 512 -19.05 2.79 -25.59
CA GLY A 512 -19.13 2.99 -24.15
C GLY A 512 -19.73 1.80 -23.41
N PHE A 513 -20.73 1.12 -23.99
CA PHE A 513 -21.19 -0.16 -23.46
C PHE A 513 -20.08 -1.22 -23.43
N LEU A 514 -19.28 -1.30 -24.50
CA LEU A 514 -18.12 -2.20 -24.55
C LEU A 514 -17.09 -1.83 -23.47
N THR A 515 -16.83 -0.54 -23.25
CA THR A 515 -15.89 -0.09 -22.21
C THR A 515 -16.37 -0.49 -20.81
N ALA A 516 -17.66 -0.29 -20.50
CA ALA A 516 -18.22 -0.69 -19.22
C ALA A 516 -18.09 -2.21 -18.99
N LEU A 517 -18.33 -3.02 -20.02
CA LEU A 517 -18.15 -4.47 -19.97
C LEU A 517 -16.68 -4.88 -19.81
N LEU A 518 -15.73 -4.20 -20.46
CA LEU A 518 -14.30 -4.46 -20.28
C LEU A 518 -13.83 -4.13 -18.86
N ILE A 519 -14.35 -3.04 -18.27
CA ILE A 519 -14.06 -2.70 -16.87
C ILE A 519 -14.62 -3.78 -15.93
N PHE A 520 -15.85 -4.24 -16.17
CA PHE A 520 -16.42 -5.37 -15.43
C PHE A 520 -15.56 -6.63 -15.55
N LEU A 521 -15.18 -7.01 -16.77
CA LEU A 521 -14.33 -8.17 -17.01
C LEU A 521 -13.01 -8.05 -16.25
N GLY A 522 -12.33 -6.89 -16.30
CA GLY A 522 -11.09 -6.71 -15.55
C GLY A 522 -11.26 -6.76 -14.02
N SER A 523 -12.47 -6.57 -13.48
CA SER A 523 -12.73 -6.75 -12.05
C SER A 523 -12.78 -8.22 -11.61
N LEU A 524 -12.79 -9.16 -12.56
CA LEU A 524 -12.85 -10.59 -12.29
C LEU A 524 -11.46 -11.15 -11.93
N PRO A 525 -11.38 -12.11 -10.98
CA PRO A 525 -10.12 -12.76 -10.61
C PRO A 525 -9.38 -13.37 -11.81
N GLU A 526 -10.12 -13.92 -12.78
CA GLU A 526 -9.58 -14.58 -13.97
C GLU A 526 -8.77 -13.65 -14.87
N LEU A 527 -8.99 -12.32 -14.77
CA LEU A 527 -8.25 -11.34 -15.56
C LEU A 527 -7.04 -10.74 -14.84
N VAL A 528 -6.88 -11.02 -13.54
CA VAL A 528 -5.74 -10.53 -12.75
C VAL A 528 -4.39 -10.95 -13.35
N PRO A 529 -4.15 -12.21 -13.80
CA PRO A 529 -2.87 -12.60 -14.41
C PRO A 529 -2.51 -11.82 -15.68
N ILE A 530 -3.50 -11.24 -16.36
CA ILE A 530 -3.28 -10.37 -17.52
C ILE A 530 -2.95 -8.96 -17.05
N LEU A 531 -3.70 -8.42 -16.08
CA LEU A 531 -3.52 -7.07 -15.54
C LEU A 531 -2.16 -6.88 -14.86
N GLU A 532 -1.68 -7.91 -14.16
CA GLU A 532 -0.36 -7.91 -13.49
C GLU A 532 0.79 -7.71 -14.48
N LYS A 533 0.63 -8.15 -15.73
CA LYS A 533 1.65 -8.05 -16.80
C LYS A 533 1.60 -6.74 -17.58
N LEU A 534 0.58 -5.91 -17.35
CA LEU A 534 0.46 -4.62 -18.03
C LEU A 534 1.40 -3.58 -17.40
N PRO A 535 1.94 -2.64 -18.19
CA PRO A 535 2.71 -1.53 -17.62
C PRO A 535 1.84 -0.70 -16.69
N LEU A 536 2.45 -0.15 -15.63
CA LEU A 536 1.76 0.60 -14.58
C LEU A 536 0.68 -0.26 -13.89
N ASN A 537 0.99 -1.54 -13.65
CA ASN A 537 0.05 -2.48 -13.08
C ASN A 537 -0.59 -1.95 -11.78
N GLN A 538 0.12 -1.19 -10.96
CA GLN A 538 -0.40 -0.56 -9.73
C GLN A 538 -1.66 0.31 -9.91
N LEU A 539 -2.02 0.67 -11.15
CA LEU A 539 -3.23 1.41 -11.49
C LEU A 539 -4.43 0.53 -11.85
N PHE A 540 -4.31 -0.78 -12.03
CA PHE A 540 -5.42 -1.67 -12.43
C PHE A 540 -6.17 -2.28 -11.23
N TRP A 541 -6.46 -1.47 -10.22
CA TRP A 541 -7.40 -1.83 -9.16
C TRP A 541 -8.83 -1.70 -9.67
N MET A 542 -9.23 -2.65 -10.51
CA MET A 542 -10.39 -2.56 -11.40
C MET A 542 -11.74 -2.20 -10.75
N PRO A 543 -12.08 -2.63 -9.51
CA PRO A 543 -13.31 -2.15 -8.85
C PRO A 543 -13.39 -0.63 -8.73
N ARG A 544 -12.26 0.08 -8.64
CA ARG A 544 -12.21 1.54 -8.54
C ARG A 544 -12.57 2.24 -9.84
N PHE A 545 -12.63 1.51 -10.97
CA PHE A 545 -13.09 2.01 -12.25
C PHE A 545 -14.62 2.03 -12.37
N ALA A 546 -15.37 1.48 -11.39
CA ALA A 546 -16.82 1.40 -11.48
C ALA A 546 -17.54 2.74 -11.70
N PRO A 547 -17.17 3.88 -11.05
CA PRO A 547 -17.77 5.17 -11.37
C PRO A 547 -17.50 5.60 -12.82
N ILE A 548 -16.33 5.26 -13.37
CA ILE A 548 -15.96 5.53 -14.77
C ILE A 548 -16.85 4.68 -15.70
N ALA A 549 -17.01 3.39 -15.41
CA ALA A 549 -17.89 2.49 -16.15
C ALA A 549 -19.34 3.00 -16.15
N CYS A 550 -19.83 3.44 -15.00
CA CYS A 550 -21.17 4.02 -14.86
C CYS A 550 -21.33 5.31 -15.69
N ALA A 551 -20.34 6.20 -15.67
CA ALA A 551 -20.39 7.44 -16.45
C ALA A 551 -20.43 7.13 -17.96
N VAL A 552 -19.52 6.28 -18.44
CA VAL A 552 -19.45 5.90 -19.87
C VAL A 552 -20.72 5.15 -20.32
N PHE A 553 -21.28 4.31 -19.44
CA PHE A 553 -22.56 3.64 -19.65
C PHE A 553 -23.71 4.66 -19.83
N MET A 554 -23.85 5.62 -18.93
CA MET A 554 -24.92 6.64 -19.00
C MET A 554 -24.79 7.51 -20.26
N ILE A 555 -23.57 7.88 -20.66
CA ILE A 555 -23.30 8.57 -21.94
C ILE A 555 -23.78 7.75 -23.13
N SER A 556 -23.53 6.44 -23.11
CA SER A 556 -23.96 5.53 -24.17
C SER A 556 -25.48 5.45 -24.29
N VAL A 557 -26.19 5.45 -23.15
CA VAL A 557 -27.66 5.51 -23.15
C VAL A 557 -28.19 6.84 -23.69
N PHE A 558 -27.53 7.97 -23.37
CA PHE A 558 -27.89 9.27 -23.93
C PHE A 558 -27.78 9.33 -25.45
N GLU A 559 -26.70 8.76 -26.00
CA GLU A 559 -26.44 8.72 -27.44
C GLU A 559 -27.27 7.69 -28.19
N TRP A 560 -27.88 6.73 -27.48
CA TRP A 560 -28.72 5.73 -28.11
C TRP A 560 -30.03 6.32 -28.62
N ARG A 561 -30.01 6.79 -29.87
CA ARG A 561 -31.15 7.47 -30.51
C ARG A 561 -32.21 6.53 -31.04
N THR A 562 -31.83 5.31 -31.41
CA THR A 562 -32.75 4.29 -31.96
C THR A 562 -33.56 3.56 -30.88
N LEU A 563 -33.28 3.79 -29.60
CA LEU A 563 -33.97 3.13 -28.49
C LEU A 563 -35.42 3.62 -28.37
N ARG A 564 -36.36 2.68 -28.36
CA ARG A 564 -37.79 2.99 -28.19
C ARG A 564 -38.05 3.44 -26.75
N ARG A 565 -38.93 4.43 -26.57
CA ARG A 565 -39.19 5.08 -25.28
C ARG A 565 -39.62 4.10 -24.17
N TYR A 566 -40.46 3.11 -24.48
CA TYR A 566 -40.90 2.12 -23.50
C TYR A 566 -39.76 1.18 -23.05
N VAL A 567 -38.81 0.87 -23.93
CA VAL A 567 -37.61 0.07 -23.59
C VAL A 567 -36.71 0.88 -22.66
N LEU A 568 -36.52 2.17 -22.95
CA LEU A 568 -35.80 3.08 -22.06
C LEU A 568 -36.42 3.15 -20.66
N VAL A 569 -37.75 3.23 -20.55
CA VAL A 569 -38.46 3.22 -19.26
C VAL A 569 -38.27 1.90 -18.52
N LEU A 570 -38.34 0.76 -19.22
CA LEU A 570 -38.07 -0.56 -18.63
C LEU A 570 -36.64 -0.64 -18.09
N MET A 571 -35.64 -0.18 -18.85
CA MET A 571 -34.23 -0.16 -18.43
C MET A 571 -34.01 0.77 -17.25
N ALA A 572 -34.66 1.93 -17.23
CA ALA A 572 -34.64 2.85 -16.10
C ALA A 572 -35.24 2.21 -14.84
N ALA A 573 -36.37 1.49 -14.97
CA ALA A 573 -36.98 0.76 -13.85
C ALA A 573 -36.06 -0.35 -13.31
N LEU A 574 -35.37 -1.08 -14.19
CA LEU A 574 -34.39 -2.10 -13.78
C LEU A 574 -33.23 -1.47 -12.99
N LEU A 575 -32.69 -0.34 -13.46
CA LEU A 575 -31.62 0.38 -12.75
C LEU A 575 -32.08 0.86 -11.37
N VAL A 576 -33.30 1.39 -11.26
CA VAL A 576 -33.86 1.85 -9.97
C VAL A 576 -34.06 0.68 -9.01
N PHE A 577 -34.64 -0.43 -9.48
CA PHE A 577 -34.84 -1.61 -8.64
C PHE A 577 -33.52 -2.20 -8.15
N ASP A 578 -32.51 -2.22 -9.01
CA ASP A 578 -31.17 -2.70 -8.67
C ASP A 578 -30.46 -1.79 -7.65
N SER A 579 -30.54 -0.47 -7.85
CA SER A 579 -30.05 0.52 -6.88
C SER A 579 -30.78 0.49 -5.54
N TYR A 580 -32.10 0.23 -5.55
CA TYR A 580 -32.93 0.22 -4.33
C TYR A 580 -32.43 -0.75 -3.27
N LEU A 581 -31.90 -1.90 -3.68
CA LEU A 581 -31.36 -2.91 -2.75
C LEU A 581 -30.11 -2.42 -1.99
N SER A 582 -29.49 -1.33 -2.45
CA SER A 582 -28.34 -0.70 -1.80
C SER A 582 -28.72 0.50 -0.92
N LEU A 583 -30.01 0.79 -0.70
CA LEU A 583 -30.48 1.94 0.09
C LEU A 583 -30.69 1.65 1.57
N ASP A 584 -30.30 0.47 2.07
CA ASP A 584 -30.37 0.18 3.51
C ASP A 584 -29.24 0.90 4.27
N PHE A 585 -29.46 2.18 4.57
CA PHE A 585 -28.47 3.04 5.22
C PHE A 585 -28.10 2.58 6.63
N HIS A 586 -28.98 1.85 7.32
CA HIS A 586 -28.68 1.32 8.66
C HIS A 586 -27.53 0.32 8.65
N ARG A 587 -27.32 -0.37 7.52
CA ARG A 587 -26.24 -1.35 7.36
C ARG A 587 -24.90 -0.75 6.98
N PHE A 588 -24.87 0.53 6.63
CA PHE A 588 -23.61 1.24 6.37
C PHE A 588 -23.00 1.84 7.63
N HIS A 589 -23.81 2.03 8.67
CA HIS A 589 -23.44 2.82 9.84
C HIS A 589 -22.55 2.05 10.82
N SER A 590 -21.29 2.45 10.90
CA SER A 590 -20.36 2.08 11.96
C SER A 590 -20.27 3.20 12.99
N MET A 591 -21.09 3.15 14.04
CA MET A 591 -20.93 4.09 15.15
C MET A 591 -19.73 3.67 16.00
N ALA A 592 -18.89 4.63 16.36
CA ALA A 592 -17.97 4.41 17.46
C ALA A 592 -18.80 4.08 18.72
N PRO A 593 -18.42 3.06 19.51
CA PRO A 593 -19.13 2.76 20.74
C PRO A 593 -19.22 4.01 21.61
N LEU A 594 -20.42 4.37 22.08
CA LEU A 594 -20.60 5.55 22.95
C LEU A 594 -19.71 5.42 24.22
N SER A 595 -19.51 4.20 24.70
CA SER A 595 -18.57 3.86 25.79
C SER A 595 -17.13 4.28 25.50
N LEU A 596 -16.69 4.19 24.24
CA LEU A 596 -15.36 4.61 23.82
C LEU A 596 -15.24 6.14 23.91
N SER A 597 -16.23 6.90 23.42
CA SER A 597 -16.19 8.37 23.51
C SER A 597 -16.07 8.87 24.96
N TYR A 598 -16.81 8.27 25.90
CA TYR A 598 -16.66 8.59 27.32
C TYR A 598 -15.26 8.23 27.85
N SER A 599 -14.76 7.03 27.54
CA SER A 599 -13.43 6.60 27.98
C SER A 599 -12.31 7.48 27.42
N LEU A 600 -12.41 7.90 26.16
CA LEU A 600 -11.47 8.83 25.53
C LEU A 600 -11.54 10.21 26.21
N ASN A 601 -12.73 10.71 26.52
CA ASN A 601 -12.87 11.98 27.25
C ASN A 601 -12.28 11.91 28.66
N ASP A 602 -12.40 10.77 29.34
CA ASP A 602 -11.77 10.57 30.65
C ASP A 602 -10.24 10.57 30.54
N ALA A 603 -9.69 9.83 29.57
CA ALA A 603 -8.26 9.81 29.31
C ALA A 603 -7.70 11.19 28.93
N LYS A 604 -8.36 11.91 28.00
CA LYS A 604 -7.95 13.26 27.57
C LYS A 604 -7.87 14.26 28.73
N ARG A 605 -8.72 14.11 29.76
CA ARG A 605 -8.69 15.01 30.93
C ARG A 605 -7.49 14.79 31.84
N ILE A 606 -6.93 13.58 31.86
CA ILE A 606 -5.75 13.24 32.67
C ILE A 606 -4.44 13.33 31.87
N THR A 607 -4.51 13.41 30.54
CA THR A 607 -3.33 13.57 29.68
C THR A 607 -2.74 14.97 29.78
N ASP A 608 -1.42 15.04 29.94
CA ASP A 608 -0.66 16.27 29.99
C ASP A 608 0.01 16.60 28.64
N GLN A 609 0.68 15.63 28.00
CA GLN A 609 1.42 15.83 26.75
C GLN A 609 0.80 15.09 25.57
N ARG A 610 0.69 13.76 25.67
CA ARG A 610 0.27 12.88 24.57
C ARG A 610 -0.37 11.62 25.13
N LEU A 611 -1.38 11.13 24.41
CA LEU A 611 -2.01 9.86 24.71
C LEU A 611 -1.86 8.89 23.56
N THR A 612 -1.96 7.60 23.87
CA THR A 612 -1.99 6.53 22.89
C THR A 612 -3.05 5.48 23.24
N LEU A 613 -3.60 4.80 22.24
CA LEU A 613 -4.65 3.80 22.36
C LEU A 613 -4.20 2.55 21.62
N MET A 614 -4.00 1.49 22.38
CA MET A 614 -3.57 0.16 21.95
C MET A 614 -4.81 -0.72 21.74
N ASP A 615 -5.34 -0.72 20.52
CA ASP A 615 -6.59 -1.43 20.15
C ASP A 615 -6.46 -2.26 18.85
N GLN A 616 -5.27 -2.35 18.25
CA GLN A 616 -5.04 -2.97 16.93
C GLN A 616 -6.02 -2.47 15.84
N SER A 617 -6.44 -1.19 15.91
CA SER A 617 -7.45 -0.59 15.01
C SER A 617 -8.85 -1.20 15.09
N THR A 618 -9.19 -1.95 16.16
CA THR A 618 -10.53 -2.54 16.35
C THR A 618 -11.63 -1.48 16.46
N TYR A 619 -11.32 -0.27 16.94
CA TYR A 619 -12.28 0.84 17.00
C TYR A 619 -12.35 1.68 15.70
N GLY A 620 -11.68 1.24 14.63
CA GLY A 620 -11.69 1.92 13.34
C GLY A 620 -11.05 3.31 13.37
N SER A 621 -11.54 4.23 12.54
CA SER A 621 -10.95 5.58 12.41
C SER A 621 -11.40 6.60 13.45
N TYR A 622 -12.39 6.27 14.31
CA TYR A 622 -12.93 7.23 15.28
C TYR A 622 -11.90 7.75 16.29
N PRO A 623 -11.03 6.93 16.92
CA PRO A 623 -10.03 7.44 17.86
C PRO A 623 -9.17 8.56 17.28
N SER A 624 -8.82 8.47 15.99
CA SER A 624 -8.04 9.51 15.31
C SER A 624 -8.76 10.87 15.27
N PHE A 625 -10.09 10.88 15.27
CA PHE A 625 -10.89 12.11 15.37
C PHE A 625 -11.24 12.48 16.81
N GLY A 626 -11.76 11.54 17.61
CA GLY A 626 -12.22 11.78 18.98
C GLY A 626 -11.11 12.24 19.93
N ILE A 627 -9.86 11.84 19.66
CA ILE A 627 -8.69 12.27 20.44
C ILE A 627 -8.21 13.66 20.02
N SER A 628 -8.12 13.89 18.70
CA SER A 628 -7.36 15.02 18.15
C SER A 628 -8.21 16.19 17.65
N ALA A 629 -9.52 16.03 17.48
CA ALA A 629 -10.43 17.09 17.03
C ALA A 629 -11.48 17.50 18.08
N GLU A 630 -11.99 16.54 18.86
CA GLU A 630 -12.98 16.83 19.92
C GLU A 630 -12.29 17.43 21.16
N GLU A 631 -12.79 18.57 21.63
CA GLU A 631 -12.20 19.27 22.76
C GLU A 631 -12.26 18.46 24.08
N PRO A 632 -11.20 18.47 24.91
CA PRO A 632 -9.90 19.12 24.66
C PRO A 632 -9.10 18.35 23.60
N ALA A 633 -8.68 19.03 22.52
CA ALA A 633 -7.90 18.39 21.46
C ALA A 633 -6.53 17.93 22.02
N THR A 634 -6.22 16.65 21.87
CA THR A 634 -5.01 16.05 22.47
C THR A 634 -4.12 15.39 21.42
N ARG A 635 -2.81 15.42 21.63
CA ARG A 635 -1.83 14.77 20.76
C ARG A 635 -1.97 13.26 20.87
N TYR A 636 -1.91 12.59 19.72
CA TYR A 636 -2.07 11.14 19.59
C TYR A 636 -0.84 10.53 18.90
N THR A 637 -0.33 9.42 19.43
CA THR A 637 0.79 8.68 18.81
C THR A 637 0.36 7.99 17.51
N PHE A 638 -0.87 7.47 17.46
CA PHE A 638 -1.42 6.90 16.23
C PHE A 638 -2.21 7.95 15.42
N GLY A 639 -3.02 7.47 14.48
CA GLY A 639 -3.85 8.24 13.56
C GLY A 639 -4.42 7.32 12.49
N TRP A 640 -5.15 7.89 11.53
CA TRP A 640 -5.68 7.15 10.38
C TRP A 640 -4.65 7.01 9.25
N ALA A 641 -4.44 5.78 8.77
CA ALA A 641 -3.45 5.40 7.76
C ALA A 641 -1.98 5.68 8.16
N TRP A 642 -1.53 5.02 9.23
CA TRP A 642 -0.25 5.23 9.90
C TRP A 642 0.99 4.85 9.08
N GLN A 643 0.83 4.07 8.00
CA GLN A 643 1.95 3.62 7.18
C GLN A 643 2.70 4.76 6.48
N GLY A 644 2.08 5.95 6.37
CA GLY A 644 2.72 7.16 5.85
C GLY A 644 3.40 8.04 6.91
N ALA A 645 3.40 7.64 8.18
CA ALA A 645 4.03 8.38 9.27
C ALA A 645 5.56 8.23 9.26
N ALA A 646 6.26 9.27 9.70
CA ALA A 646 7.70 9.19 9.94
C ALA A 646 8.03 8.13 11.02
N THR A 647 7.15 7.98 12.01
CA THR A 647 7.23 7.02 13.12
C THR A 647 6.47 5.71 12.84
N ALA A 648 6.19 5.39 11.57
CA ALA A 648 5.44 4.18 11.20
C ALA A 648 6.09 2.89 11.77
N TYR A 649 7.43 2.83 11.78
CA TYR A 649 8.16 1.72 12.37
C TYR A 649 7.91 1.60 13.88
N ASN A 650 7.97 2.70 14.63
CA ASN A 650 7.69 2.71 16.07
C ASN A 650 6.26 2.23 16.37
N ILE A 651 5.29 2.71 15.58
CA ILE A 651 3.88 2.31 15.67
C ILE A 651 3.71 0.80 15.45
N MET A 652 4.38 0.24 14.44
CA MET A 652 4.39 -1.19 14.17
C MET A 652 4.95 -1.99 15.34
N MET A 653 6.07 -1.53 15.92
CA MET A 653 6.70 -2.22 17.05
C MET A 653 5.84 -2.16 18.32
N LEU A 654 5.16 -1.04 18.59
CA LEU A 654 4.18 -0.97 19.69
C LEU A 654 3.02 -1.96 19.51
N ASN A 655 2.46 -2.07 18.31
CA ASN A 655 1.41 -3.05 18.02
C ASN A 655 1.92 -4.48 18.18
N THR A 656 3.14 -4.76 17.71
CA THR A 656 3.77 -6.08 17.85
C THR A 656 3.98 -6.43 19.32
N ALA A 657 4.44 -5.46 20.12
CA ALA A 657 4.62 -5.64 21.57
C ALA A 657 3.30 -5.89 22.29
N LEU A 658 2.20 -5.23 21.90
CA LEU A 658 0.88 -5.50 22.47
C LEU A 658 0.41 -6.93 22.16
N GLU A 659 0.52 -7.33 20.90
CA GLU A 659 0.05 -8.63 20.41
C GLU A 659 0.78 -9.79 21.09
N ARG A 660 2.09 -9.65 21.31
CA ARG A 660 2.94 -10.66 21.96
C ARG A 660 3.04 -10.53 23.47
N GLY A 661 2.47 -9.48 24.06
CA GLY A 661 2.53 -9.27 25.50
C GLY A 661 3.86 -8.72 26.04
N HIS A 662 4.73 -8.14 25.19
CA HIS A 662 5.98 -7.51 25.61
C HIS A 662 5.74 -6.13 26.25
N TYR A 663 5.11 -6.10 27.43
CA TYR A 663 4.65 -4.86 28.05
C TYR A 663 5.77 -3.95 28.55
N TYR A 664 6.92 -4.50 28.93
CA TYR A 664 8.12 -3.73 29.27
C TYR A 664 8.55 -2.83 28.10
N TYR A 665 8.64 -3.38 26.89
CA TYR A 665 8.92 -2.60 25.68
C TYR A 665 7.82 -1.58 25.39
N LEU A 666 6.55 -2.01 25.44
CA LEU A 666 5.40 -1.18 25.10
C LEU A 666 5.38 0.13 25.90
N PHE A 667 5.41 0.06 27.23
CA PHE A 667 5.35 1.27 28.07
C PHE A 667 6.65 2.09 28.01
N ASP A 668 7.81 1.45 27.84
CA ASP A 668 9.09 2.15 27.68
C ASP A 668 9.12 2.98 26.39
N ARG A 669 8.68 2.40 25.27
CA ARG A 669 8.61 3.10 23.97
C ARG A 669 7.49 4.13 23.91
N CYS A 670 6.36 3.90 24.60
CA CYS A 670 5.33 4.94 24.76
C CYS A 670 5.92 6.22 25.39
N LEU A 671 6.75 6.09 26.43
CA LEU A 671 7.44 7.26 27.01
C LEU A 671 8.37 7.95 26.00
N GLU A 672 9.10 7.19 25.18
CA GLU A 672 9.98 7.72 24.13
C GLU A 672 9.23 8.58 23.11
N LEU A 673 8.01 8.14 22.77
CA LEU A 673 7.08 8.86 21.90
C LEU A 673 6.34 9.99 22.63
N GLY A 674 6.60 10.16 23.92
CA GLY A 674 6.06 11.25 24.73
C GLY A 674 4.67 10.98 25.29
N ASP A 675 4.18 9.74 25.24
CA ASP A 675 2.90 9.34 25.79
C ASP A 675 2.95 9.32 27.31
N ASP A 676 2.29 10.25 27.98
CA ASP A 676 2.11 10.18 29.44
C ASP A 676 0.83 9.42 29.82
N THR A 677 -0.05 9.16 28.86
CA THR A 677 -1.28 8.37 29.03
C THR A 677 -1.36 7.24 28.01
N VAL A 678 -1.55 6.00 28.46
CA VAL A 678 -1.61 4.80 27.60
C VAL A 678 -2.91 4.06 27.87
N LEU A 679 -3.75 3.91 26.85
CA LEU A 679 -4.98 3.13 26.91
C LEU A 679 -4.76 1.77 26.27
N VAL A 680 -5.15 0.69 26.93
CA VAL A 680 -5.04 -0.67 26.41
C VAL A 680 -6.40 -1.33 26.42
N GLN A 681 -6.84 -1.87 25.28
CA GLN A 681 -8.10 -2.59 25.19
C GLN A 681 -7.99 -3.96 25.88
N LYS A 682 -8.95 -4.27 26.75
CA LYS A 682 -8.92 -5.51 27.55
C LYS A 682 -8.87 -6.77 26.69
N GLN A 683 -9.60 -6.76 25.56
CA GLN A 683 -9.61 -7.87 24.61
C GLN A 683 -8.20 -8.18 24.07
N GLN A 684 -7.38 -7.17 23.82
CA GLN A 684 -6.01 -7.36 23.31
C GLN A 684 -5.11 -8.06 24.33
N VAL A 685 -5.28 -7.76 25.62
CA VAL A 685 -4.55 -8.45 26.71
C VAL A 685 -4.96 -9.93 26.77
N HIS A 686 -6.24 -10.23 26.60
CA HIS A 686 -6.75 -11.60 26.54
C HIS A 686 -6.26 -12.36 25.30
N GLU A 687 -6.23 -11.71 24.13
CA GLU A 687 -5.75 -12.29 22.88
C GLU A 687 -4.25 -12.61 22.94
N ALA A 688 -3.45 -11.76 23.59
CA ALA A 688 -2.04 -12.01 23.91
C ALA A 688 -1.82 -13.10 24.97
N ARG A 689 -2.89 -13.67 25.54
CA ARG A 689 -2.85 -14.68 26.62
C ARG A 689 -2.14 -14.20 27.89
N GLN A 690 -2.13 -12.90 28.13
CA GLN A 690 -1.50 -12.29 29.30
C GLN A 690 -2.52 -11.93 30.38
N SER A 691 -2.02 -11.65 31.59
CA SER A 691 -2.82 -11.19 32.72
C SER A 691 -2.78 -9.65 32.84
N LEU A 692 -3.74 -9.08 33.58
CA LEU A 692 -3.67 -7.67 33.98
C LEU A 692 -2.42 -7.40 34.85
N GLU A 693 -2.03 -8.35 35.68
CA GLU A 693 -0.86 -8.22 36.56
C GLU A 693 0.43 -8.04 35.74
N ALA A 694 0.64 -8.83 34.69
CA ALA A 694 1.77 -8.66 33.77
C ALA A 694 1.77 -7.29 33.08
N LEU A 695 0.57 -6.80 32.70
CA LEU A 695 0.41 -5.48 32.11
C LEU A 695 0.76 -4.37 33.11
N GLU A 696 0.31 -4.48 34.36
CA GLU A 696 0.60 -3.54 35.44
C GLU A 696 2.09 -3.56 35.83
N GLU A 697 2.75 -4.73 35.81
CA GLU A 697 4.19 -4.86 36.04
C GLU A 697 5.01 -4.15 34.97
N GLY A 698 4.70 -4.36 33.69
CA GLY A 698 5.34 -3.66 32.58
C GLY A 698 5.11 -2.14 32.63
N ALA A 699 3.89 -1.72 33.00
CA ALA A 699 3.55 -0.32 33.21
C ALA A 699 4.38 0.31 34.35
N ALA A 700 4.44 -0.38 35.49
CA ALA A 700 5.14 0.08 36.69
C ALA A 700 6.66 0.17 36.49
N ALA A 701 7.26 -0.74 35.69
CA ALA A 701 8.67 -0.66 35.32
C ALA A 701 9.02 0.65 34.61
N SER A 702 8.08 1.18 33.83
CA SER A 702 8.15 2.51 33.19
C SER A 702 7.44 3.61 33.99
N GLN A 703 7.18 3.40 35.29
CA GLN A 703 6.56 4.37 36.20
C GLN A 703 5.13 4.82 35.84
N TYR A 704 4.42 4.05 35.03
CA TYR A 704 2.98 4.24 34.84
C TYR A 704 2.21 3.54 35.97
N TYR A 705 1.07 4.09 36.34
CA TYR A 705 0.11 3.48 37.24
C TYR A 705 -1.25 3.39 36.55
N LEU A 706 -2.05 2.38 36.91
CA LEU A 706 -3.43 2.27 36.44
C LEU A 706 -4.25 3.40 37.07
N ALA A 707 -4.64 4.39 36.27
CA ALA A 707 -5.38 5.56 36.72
C ALA A 707 -6.89 5.31 36.73
N GLN A 708 -7.38 4.57 35.73
CA GLN A 708 -8.78 4.25 35.59
C GLN A 708 -8.97 2.95 34.82
N GLU A 709 -10.00 2.19 35.18
CA GLU A 709 -10.49 1.04 34.44
C GLU A 709 -11.92 1.33 33.99
N THR A 710 -12.19 1.14 32.70
CA THR A 710 -13.56 1.21 32.14
C THR A 710 -14.04 -0.19 31.77
N ASN A 711 -15.20 -0.32 31.12
CA ASN A 711 -15.68 -1.65 30.71
C ASN A 711 -14.72 -2.33 29.72
N ASP A 712 -14.16 -1.57 28.78
CA ASP A 712 -13.44 -2.11 27.63
C ASP A 712 -11.94 -1.72 27.59
N LEU A 713 -11.50 -0.81 28.48
CA LEU A 713 -10.15 -0.24 28.46
C LEU A 713 -9.52 -0.20 29.86
N TYR A 714 -8.21 -0.44 29.91
CA TYR A 714 -7.33 -0.04 31.01
C TYR A 714 -6.65 1.28 30.63
N ILE A 715 -6.66 2.27 31.54
CA ILE A 715 -6.10 3.61 31.31
C ILE A 715 -4.94 3.83 32.29
N PHE A 716 -3.73 3.85 31.77
CA PHE A 716 -2.50 4.07 32.52
C PHE A 716 -2.03 5.52 32.40
N LYS A 717 -1.49 6.06 33.49
CA LYS A 717 -0.94 7.41 33.58
C LYS A 717 0.46 7.38 34.17
N ARG A 718 1.33 8.25 33.68
CA ARG A 718 2.60 8.58 34.31
C ARG A 718 2.65 10.07 34.62
N GLU A 719 3.16 10.41 35.81
CA GLU A 719 3.38 11.80 36.18
C GLU A 719 4.57 12.38 35.40
N THR A 720 4.31 13.40 34.59
CA THR A 720 5.32 14.08 33.77
C THR A 720 5.12 15.60 33.82
N PRO A 721 6.12 16.41 33.45
CA PRO A 721 5.87 17.78 33.06
C PRO A 721 4.86 17.86 31.91
N LYS A 722 4.15 18.98 31.79
CA LYS A 722 3.17 19.22 30.69
C LYS A 722 3.77 19.10 29.29
N THR A 723 5.03 19.47 29.16
CA THR A 723 5.81 19.25 27.94
C THR A 723 7.18 18.76 28.34
N PHE A 724 7.59 17.64 27.77
CA PHE A 724 8.82 16.95 28.09
C PHE A 724 9.41 16.26 26.87
N GLY A 725 10.72 16.08 26.95
CA GLY A 725 11.49 15.20 26.10
C GLY A 725 12.14 14.11 26.93
N VAL A 726 12.87 13.22 26.25
CA VAL A 726 13.55 12.11 26.90
C VAL A 726 15.03 12.14 26.53
N VAL A 727 15.90 11.95 27.51
CA VAL A 727 17.30 11.57 27.27
C VAL A 727 17.42 10.10 27.63
N THR A 728 17.76 9.29 26.64
CA THR A 728 17.87 7.85 26.79
C THR A 728 19.33 7.43 26.82
N LYS A 729 19.65 6.48 27.69
CA LYS A 729 20.92 5.78 27.69
C LYS A 729 20.62 4.29 27.56
N TYR A 730 20.93 3.75 26.39
CA TYR A 730 20.97 2.32 26.13
C TYR A 730 22.30 1.74 26.61
N GLU A 731 22.26 0.50 27.09
CA GLU A 731 23.48 -0.24 27.44
C GLU A 731 23.85 -1.27 26.37
N GLY A 732 22.87 -1.71 25.57
CA GLY A 732 23.04 -2.59 24.43
C GLY A 732 22.84 -1.86 23.09
N LEU A 733 23.51 -2.32 22.03
CA LEU A 733 23.25 -1.93 20.64
C LEU A 733 23.06 -3.19 19.79
N ALA A 734 22.00 -3.23 18.98
CA ALA A 734 21.71 -4.30 18.04
C ALA A 734 22.00 -3.84 16.60
N ILE A 735 22.78 -4.59 15.82
CA ILE A 735 23.15 -4.24 14.44
C ILE A 735 22.84 -5.41 13.50
N GLY A 736 22.09 -5.09 12.43
CA GLY A 736 21.77 -5.98 11.32
C GLY A 736 20.26 -6.25 11.20
N TYR A 737 19.84 -6.79 10.05
CA TYR A 737 18.40 -6.83 9.71
C TYR A 737 17.59 -7.77 10.60
N SER A 738 18.20 -8.83 11.13
CA SER A 738 17.59 -9.78 12.06
C SER A 738 17.86 -9.42 13.52
N ALA A 739 18.67 -8.40 13.79
CA ALA A 739 19.03 -8.00 15.14
C ALA A 739 17.97 -7.10 15.80
N ASN A 740 17.19 -6.33 15.02
CA ASN A 740 16.30 -5.30 15.55
C ASN A 740 15.15 -5.84 16.42
N LEU A 741 14.72 -7.08 16.19
CA LEU A 741 13.69 -7.72 17.01
C LEU A 741 14.15 -7.98 18.45
N ILE A 742 15.47 -8.01 18.73
CA ILE A 742 15.97 -8.20 20.09
C ILE A 742 15.48 -7.10 21.03
N ALA A 743 15.16 -5.91 20.53
CA ALA A 743 14.67 -4.82 21.36
C ALA A 743 13.27 -5.13 21.95
N LEU A 744 12.45 -5.96 21.29
CA LEU A 744 11.16 -6.40 21.85
C LEU A 744 11.36 -7.27 23.09
N GLU A 745 12.32 -8.18 23.02
CA GLU A 745 12.63 -9.16 24.08
C GLU A 745 13.52 -8.57 25.17
N TYR A 746 14.44 -7.68 24.80
CA TYR A 746 15.40 -7.00 25.67
C TYR A 746 15.39 -5.48 25.39
N PRO A 747 14.46 -4.72 25.98
CA PRO A 747 14.25 -3.29 25.67
C PRO A 747 15.46 -2.38 25.91
N ILE A 748 16.44 -2.85 26.70
CA ILE A 748 17.72 -2.18 26.95
C ILE A 748 18.61 -2.01 25.72
N PHE A 749 18.32 -2.72 24.62
CA PHE A 749 19.02 -2.56 23.35
C PHE A 749 18.47 -1.37 22.55
N GLU A 750 19.41 -0.58 22.01
CA GLU A 750 19.16 0.37 20.93
C GLU A 750 19.14 -0.38 19.60
N GLU A 751 18.18 -0.05 18.73
CA GLU A 751 18.11 -0.60 17.38
C GLU A 751 19.04 0.21 16.46
N GLY A 752 19.99 -0.48 15.81
CA GLY A 752 20.91 0.13 14.87
C GLY A 752 20.18 0.64 13.62
N VAL A 753 20.49 1.88 13.23
CA VAL A 753 19.90 2.51 12.03
C VAL A 753 20.43 1.85 10.75
N GLU A 754 21.70 1.44 10.74
CA GLU A 754 22.37 0.85 9.60
C GLU A 754 22.66 -0.63 9.84
N TRP A 755 22.49 -1.46 8.81
CA TRP A 755 22.83 -2.89 8.91
C TRP A 755 24.29 -3.18 8.58
N ALA A 756 25.01 -2.21 8.03
CA ALA A 756 26.38 -2.36 7.59
C ALA A 756 27.35 -1.93 8.70
N LEU A 757 28.29 -2.82 9.05
CA LEU A 757 29.32 -2.51 10.05
C LEU A 757 30.23 -1.35 9.63
N SER A 758 30.40 -1.12 8.33
CA SER A 758 31.22 -0.02 7.79
C SER A 758 30.68 1.38 8.12
N GLU A 759 29.40 1.49 8.49
CA GLU A 759 28.77 2.76 8.83
C GLU A 759 29.00 3.16 10.30
N TYR A 760 29.62 2.28 11.09
CA TYR A 760 29.90 2.51 12.50
C TYR A 760 31.38 2.75 12.76
N THR A 761 31.68 3.66 13.69
CA THR A 761 33.04 3.89 14.18
C THR A 761 33.30 3.18 15.51
N ALA A 762 34.56 2.85 15.78
CA ALA A 762 34.94 2.22 17.05
C ALA A 762 34.55 3.08 18.27
N GLU A 763 34.64 4.41 18.16
CA GLU A 763 34.27 5.34 19.23
C GLU A 763 32.76 5.39 19.50
N GLU A 764 31.93 5.11 18.50
CA GLU A 764 30.48 4.95 18.71
C GLU A 764 30.17 3.64 19.40
N LEU A 765 30.76 2.55 18.93
CA LEU A 765 30.54 1.21 19.48
C LEU A 765 31.04 1.08 20.93
N LYS A 766 32.15 1.74 21.29
CA LYS A 766 32.71 1.76 22.66
C LYS A 766 31.80 2.41 23.71
N LYS A 767 30.71 3.10 23.31
CA LYS A 767 29.76 3.71 24.25
C LYS A 767 28.83 2.69 24.89
N TYR A 768 28.66 1.52 24.27
CA TYR A 768 27.77 0.47 24.74
C TYR A 768 28.53 -0.55 25.60
N LYS A 769 27.82 -1.20 26.51
CA LYS A 769 28.37 -2.33 27.27
C LYS A 769 28.31 -3.61 26.47
N VAL A 770 27.25 -3.76 25.66
CA VAL A 770 26.95 -4.96 24.90
C VAL A 770 26.59 -4.59 23.46
N ILE A 771 27.12 -5.33 22.49
CA ILE A 771 26.76 -5.20 21.08
C ILE A 771 26.28 -6.57 20.59
N TYR A 772 25.10 -6.63 19.99
CA TYR A 772 24.56 -7.83 19.35
C TYR A 772 24.57 -7.65 17.84
N LEU A 773 25.24 -8.57 17.14
CA LEU A 773 25.35 -8.58 15.68
C LEU A 773 24.59 -9.78 15.13
N SER A 774 23.54 -9.56 14.34
CA SER A 774 22.80 -10.61 13.65
C SER A 774 22.31 -10.10 12.30
N GLY A 775 22.62 -10.83 11.22
CA GLY A 775 22.24 -10.42 9.88
C GLY A 775 22.94 -9.13 9.40
N PHE A 776 24.10 -8.80 9.93
CA PHE A 776 24.84 -7.60 9.50
C PHE A 776 25.45 -7.78 8.10
N THR A 777 25.81 -6.68 7.46
CA THR A 777 26.56 -6.67 6.20
C THR A 777 27.87 -5.89 6.35
N TYR A 778 28.77 -6.00 5.37
CA TYR A 778 29.99 -5.19 5.32
C TYR A 778 29.77 -3.81 4.66
N GLY A 779 28.58 -3.54 4.11
CA GLY A 779 28.30 -2.34 3.31
C GLY A 779 28.80 -2.42 1.86
N GLU A 780 28.41 -1.46 1.01
CA GLU A 780 28.84 -1.42 -0.41
C GLU A 780 30.34 -1.15 -0.58
N LYS A 781 30.94 -0.46 0.40
CA LYS A 781 32.35 -0.04 0.36
C LYS A 781 33.23 -0.76 1.37
N GLY A 782 32.65 -1.46 2.34
CA GLY A 782 33.41 -2.18 3.35
C GLY A 782 33.72 -3.61 2.92
N ASN A 783 34.73 -4.19 3.56
CA ASN A 783 35.14 -5.58 3.39
C ASN A 783 35.18 -6.29 4.74
N LYS A 784 35.36 -7.61 4.68
CA LYS A 784 35.39 -8.46 5.87
C LYS A 784 36.54 -8.08 6.80
N GLU A 785 37.71 -7.81 6.27
CA GLU A 785 38.92 -7.51 7.04
C GLU A 785 38.77 -6.23 7.86
N GLU A 786 38.17 -5.18 7.29
CA GLU A 786 37.87 -3.93 7.99
C GLU A 786 36.83 -4.12 9.09
N ALA A 787 35.78 -4.89 8.82
CA ALA A 787 34.76 -5.22 9.82
C ALA A 787 35.35 -6.04 10.97
N GLU A 788 36.19 -7.04 10.67
CA GLU A 788 36.92 -7.82 11.67
C GLU A 788 37.85 -6.94 12.51
N ALA A 789 38.60 -6.03 11.87
CA ALA A 789 39.49 -5.10 12.57
C ALA A 789 38.71 -4.16 13.52
N LEU A 790 37.57 -3.63 13.07
CA LEU A 790 36.68 -2.80 13.88
C LEU A 790 36.19 -3.55 15.12
N ILE A 791 35.63 -4.75 14.93
CA ILE A 791 35.10 -5.57 16.02
C ILE A 791 36.22 -5.96 17.00
N MET A 792 37.41 -6.28 16.50
CA MET A 792 38.57 -6.58 17.34
C MET A 792 39.03 -5.38 18.17
N GLU A 793 39.03 -4.17 17.59
CA GLU A 793 39.35 -2.95 18.32
C GLU A 793 38.35 -2.69 19.46
N VAL A 794 37.06 -2.86 19.19
CA VAL A 794 35.97 -2.65 20.16
C VAL A 794 36.01 -3.72 21.25
N ALA A 795 36.23 -4.99 20.89
CA ALA A 795 36.39 -6.08 21.84
C ALA A 795 37.61 -5.85 22.77
N LYS A 796 38.73 -5.39 22.21
CA LYS A 796 39.94 -5.05 22.99
C LYS A 796 39.69 -3.93 24.01
N ALA A 797 38.76 -3.02 23.74
CA ALA A 797 38.35 -1.98 24.67
C ALA A 797 37.46 -2.48 25.83
N GLY A 798 37.09 -3.77 25.84
CA GLY A 798 36.34 -4.42 26.91
C GLY A 798 34.82 -4.45 26.70
N VAL A 799 34.32 -4.02 25.54
CA VAL A 799 32.90 -4.11 25.19
C VAL A 799 32.53 -5.56 24.94
N ARG A 800 31.41 -6.04 25.49
CA ARG A 800 30.92 -7.39 25.21
C ARG A 800 30.26 -7.41 23.83
N ILE A 801 30.72 -8.28 22.94
CA ILE A 801 30.19 -8.40 21.57
C ILE A 801 29.68 -9.82 21.40
N ILE A 802 28.42 -9.96 20.99
CA ILE A 802 27.78 -11.23 20.68
C ILE A 802 27.52 -11.25 19.19
N ILE A 803 28.06 -12.24 18.51
CA ILE A 803 27.92 -12.42 17.06
C ILE A 803 27.08 -13.67 16.82
N ASP A 804 25.87 -13.46 16.34
CA ASP A 804 25.03 -14.53 15.81
C ASP A 804 25.55 -14.95 14.43
N MET A 805 26.07 -16.16 14.38
CA MET A 805 26.75 -16.72 13.22
C MET A 805 25.78 -17.37 12.21
N ASN A 806 24.47 -17.37 12.46
CA ASN A 806 23.47 -17.98 11.57
C ASN A 806 23.29 -17.20 10.25
N LEU A 807 23.41 -15.88 10.29
CA LEU A 807 23.05 -14.99 9.18
C LEU A 807 24.20 -14.07 8.76
N ILE A 808 25.45 -14.48 8.97
CA ILE A 808 26.62 -13.68 8.60
C ILE A 808 26.87 -13.70 7.08
N PRO A 809 27.50 -12.65 6.52
CA PRO A 809 27.86 -12.65 5.11
C PRO A 809 28.86 -13.76 4.79
N ALA A 810 28.48 -14.69 3.92
CA ALA A 810 29.37 -15.72 3.39
C ALA A 810 30.42 -15.12 2.44
N ASP A 811 31.61 -15.70 2.45
CA ASP A 811 32.71 -15.34 1.56
C ASP A 811 32.31 -15.51 0.09
N SER A 812 32.61 -14.54 -0.77
CA SER A 812 32.15 -14.55 -2.16
C SER A 812 32.81 -15.62 -3.03
N ILE A 813 33.99 -16.12 -2.63
CA ILE A 813 34.80 -17.07 -3.38
C ILE A 813 34.64 -18.49 -2.81
N THR A 814 34.88 -18.63 -1.51
CA THR A 814 34.86 -19.93 -0.82
C THR A 814 33.46 -20.32 -0.34
N ARG A 815 32.53 -19.35 -0.33
CA ARG A 815 31.15 -19.49 0.15
C ARG A 815 31.02 -19.88 1.62
N ARG A 816 32.13 -19.96 2.35
CA ARG A 816 32.16 -20.29 3.77
C ARG A 816 31.66 -19.12 4.60
N MET A 817 30.88 -19.44 5.63
CA MET A 817 30.48 -18.50 6.66
C MET A 817 31.54 -18.50 7.76
N THR A 818 32.51 -17.59 7.60
CA THR A 818 33.62 -17.44 8.53
C THR A 818 33.75 -15.98 8.91
N PHE A 819 33.87 -15.68 10.20
CA PHE A 819 34.14 -14.34 10.71
C PHE A 819 35.06 -14.44 11.93
N LEU A 820 36.11 -13.64 11.97
CA LEU A 820 37.17 -13.65 13.00
C LEU A 820 37.78 -15.05 13.20
N GLU A 821 37.94 -15.80 12.11
CA GLU A 821 38.39 -17.19 12.08
C GLU A 821 37.50 -18.19 12.85
N VAL A 822 36.26 -17.85 13.16
CA VAL A 822 35.24 -18.80 13.63
C VAL A 822 34.40 -19.23 12.43
N ASN A 823 34.20 -20.53 12.28
CA ASN A 823 33.42 -21.10 11.18
C ASN A 823 32.03 -21.49 11.67
N ALA A 824 31.01 -21.14 10.90
CA ALA A 824 29.65 -21.64 11.07
C ALA A 824 29.48 -22.89 10.21
N GLN A 825 29.20 -24.02 10.86
CA GLN A 825 28.98 -25.32 10.21
C GLN A 825 27.50 -25.70 10.30
N PRO A 826 26.87 -26.15 9.22
CA PRO A 826 25.45 -26.50 9.23
C PRO A 826 25.16 -27.72 10.11
N VAL A 827 23.97 -27.73 10.68
CA VAL A 827 23.37 -28.89 11.34
C VAL A 827 21.85 -28.83 11.17
N GLY A 828 21.27 -29.97 10.77
CA GLY A 828 19.83 -30.18 10.79
C GLY A 828 19.39 -30.85 12.10
N LEU A 829 18.35 -30.33 12.70
CA LEU A 829 17.71 -30.85 13.91
C LEU A 829 16.23 -31.12 13.62
N ARG A 830 15.62 -32.02 14.38
CA ARG A 830 14.24 -32.42 14.18
C ARG A 830 13.46 -32.40 15.48
N GLU A 831 12.24 -31.86 15.42
CA GLU A 831 11.23 -31.75 16.49
C GLU A 831 11.61 -30.86 17.69
N ARG A 832 12.88 -30.83 18.10
CA ARG A 832 13.39 -29.99 19.19
C ARG A 832 14.91 -29.83 19.14
N PHE A 833 15.43 -28.85 19.87
CA PHE A 833 16.84 -28.85 20.24
C PHE A 833 17.16 -30.01 21.20
N PRO A 834 18.34 -30.65 21.08
CA PRO A 834 18.86 -31.46 22.17
C PRO A 834 19.22 -30.58 23.36
N ASN A 835 19.38 -31.19 24.53
CA ASN A 835 19.68 -30.47 25.77
C ASN A 835 20.92 -29.58 25.60
N LEU A 836 20.76 -28.29 25.94
CA LEU A 836 21.84 -27.32 25.88
C LEU A 836 22.57 -27.34 27.22
N ILE A 837 23.89 -27.52 27.20
CA ILE A 837 24.71 -27.55 28.40
C ILE A 837 25.51 -26.26 28.47
N TYR A 838 25.22 -25.43 29.48
CA TYR A 838 25.93 -24.17 29.73
C TYR A 838 26.47 -24.17 31.16
N GLN A 839 27.78 -24.01 31.31
CA GLN A 839 28.47 -24.03 32.61
C GLN A 839 28.11 -25.22 33.53
N GLY A 840 27.82 -26.39 32.94
CA GLY A 840 27.44 -27.60 33.68
C GLY A 840 25.97 -27.66 34.11
N GLN A 841 25.17 -26.64 33.80
CA GLN A 841 23.71 -26.68 33.90
C GLN A 841 23.11 -27.16 32.59
N VAL A 842 22.00 -27.90 32.70
CA VAL A 842 21.24 -28.41 31.56
C VAL A 842 20.03 -27.49 31.38
N TYR A 843 19.92 -26.93 30.18
CA TYR A 843 18.76 -26.21 29.69
C TYR A 843 18.03 -27.14 28.74
N GLU A 844 16.71 -27.27 28.92
CA GLU A 844 15.85 -28.14 28.12
C GLU A 844 14.93 -27.28 27.26
N PRO A 845 15.30 -26.99 26.00
CA PRO A 845 14.47 -26.15 25.14
C PRO A 845 13.13 -26.82 24.83
N LEU A 846 12.12 -26.00 24.61
CA LEU A 846 10.81 -26.40 24.14
C LEU A 846 10.91 -27.04 22.74
N PRO A 847 9.91 -27.86 22.36
CA PRO A 847 9.80 -28.35 20.99
C PRO A 847 9.69 -27.20 19.99
N PHE A 848 10.16 -27.44 18.76
CA PHE A 848 9.92 -26.51 17.66
C PHE A 848 8.41 -26.36 17.40
N GLU A 849 8.00 -25.23 16.83
CA GLU A 849 6.62 -25.09 16.38
C GLU A 849 6.31 -26.16 15.33
N LYS A 850 5.03 -26.48 15.12
CA LYS A 850 4.61 -27.45 14.07
C LYS A 850 5.07 -27.04 12.67
N GLU A 851 5.32 -25.76 12.56
CA GLU A 851 5.70 -24.95 11.44
C GLU A 851 7.21 -24.73 11.41
N ASP A 852 7.98 -25.44 12.27
CA ASP A 852 9.46 -25.41 12.40
C ASP A 852 10.09 -26.78 12.77
N MET A 853 9.39 -27.90 12.55
CA MET A 853 9.78 -29.26 12.94
C MET A 853 11.11 -29.73 12.34
N ASP A 854 11.46 -29.27 11.13
CA ASP A 854 12.77 -29.49 10.53
C ASP A 854 13.61 -28.20 10.65
N TRP A 855 14.43 -28.13 11.69
CA TRP A 855 15.19 -26.93 12.03
C TRP A 855 16.60 -27.00 11.47
N SER A 856 16.95 -26.12 10.54
CA SER A 856 18.34 -26.00 10.11
C SER A 856 19.01 -24.79 10.71
N THR A 857 20.20 -25.04 11.22
CA THR A 857 20.98 -24.04 11.92
C THR A 857 22.47 -24.35 11.79
N ILE A 858 23.30 -23.68 12.58
CA ILE A 858 24.74 -23.85 12.58
C ILE A 858 25.27 -24.15 13.98
N TYR A 859 26.32 -24.97 14.04
CA TYR A 859 27.23 -25.09 15.18
C TYR A 859 28.56 -24.41 14.88
N LEU A 860 29.38 -24.19 15.91
CA LEU A 860 30.59 -23.37 15.80
C LEU A 860 31.87 -24.21 15.83
N GLU A 861 32.83 -23.85 14.96
CA GLU A 861 34.19 -24.38 14.97
C GLU A 861 35.23 -23.26 15.05
N GLY A 862 36.40 -23.58 15.62
CA GLY A 862 37.53 -22.64 15.71
C GLY A 862 37.50 -21.73 16.95
N LEU A 863 36.66 -22.02 17.94
CA LEU A 863 36.58 -21.33 19.23
C LEU A 863 37.75 -21.69 20.16
N ASP A 864 38.22 -20.72 20.96
CA ASP A 864 39.25 -20.94 21.98
C ASP A 864 38.66 -21.53 23.28
N LYS A 865 37.46 -21.09 23.64
CA LYS A 865 36.70 -21.56 24.81
C LYS A 865 35.26 -21.83 24.42
N ILE A 866 34.73 -22.98 24.83
CA ILE A 866 33.33 -23.35 24.62
C ILE A 866 32.55 -23.01 25.89
N PHE A 867 31.47 -22.25 25.75
CA PHE A 867 30.57 -21.88 26.85
C PHE A 867 29.32 -22.73 26.90
N ALA A 868 28.69 -22.93 25.74
CA ALA A 868 27.53 -23.79 25.57
C ALA A 868 27.77 -24.83 24.49
N TYR A 869 27.30 -26.05 24.71
CA TYR A 869 27.37 -27.13 23.75
C TYR A 869 26.18 -28.07 23.91
N THR A 870 25.98 -28.92 22.91
CA THR A 870 25.03 -30.03 22.99
C THR A 870 25.67 -31.31 22.51
N TRP A 871 25.04 -32.44 22.82
CA TRP A 871 25.44 -33.76 22.34
C TRP A 871 24.48 -34.21 21.25
N LEU A 872 25.01 -34.51 20.07
CA LEU A 872 24.27 -35.09 18.96
C LEU A 872 25.03 -36.33 18.49
N GLU A 873 24.42 -37.52 18.61
CA GLU A 873 25.01 -38.80 18.20
C GLU A 873 26.46 -39.00 18.71
N ASP A 874 26.67 -38.80 20.01
CA ASP A 874 27.98 -38.89 20.68
C ASP A 874 29.03 -37.87 20.22
N LYS A 875 28.64 -36.87 19.42
CA LYS A 875 29.49 -35.72 19.06
C LYS A 875 29.10 -34.50 19.88
N LEU A 876 30.11 -33.81 20.40
CA LEU A 876 29.94 -32.52 21.04
C LEU A 876 29.86 -31.44 19.97
N LEU A 877 28.74 -30.73 19.91
CA LEU A 877 28.53 -29.59 19.02
C LEU A 877 28.59 -28.29 19.82
N PRO A 878 29.61 -27.43 19.60
CA PRO A 878 29.66 -26.12 20.24
C PRO A 878 28.54 -25.22 19.75
N VAL A 879 27.75 -24.69 20.68
CA VAL A 879 26.63 -23.79 20.43
C VAL A 879 27.06 -22.34 20.65
N SER A 880 27.89 -22.09 21.66
CA SER A 880 28.45 -20.77 21.95
C SER A 880 29.83 -20.88 22.56
N GLY A 881 30.67 -19.87 22.33
CA GLY A 881 31.99 -19.75 22.93
C GLY A 881 32.66 -18.43 22.58
N SER A 882 33.93 -18.29 22.97
CA SER A 882 34.74 -17.12 22.64
C SER A 882 35.97 -17.48 21.81
N LYS A 883 36.45 -16.46 21.09
CA LYS A 883 37.75 -16.48 20.40
C LYS A 883 38.42 -15.12 20.56
N TRP A 884 39.75 -15.10 20.68
CA TRP A 884 40.60 -13.90 20.90
C TRP A 884 40.42 -13.21 22.26
N TYR A 885 39.19 -12.93 22.66
CA TYR A 885 38.84 -12.25 23.91
C TYR A 885 37.63 -12.91 24.58
N ASP A 886 37.60 -12.98 25.92
CA ASP A 886 36.48 -13.60 26.66
C ASP A 886 35.14 -12.85 26.50
N ASN A 887 35.21 -11.56 26.16
CA ASN A 887 34.06 -10.70 25.90
C ASN A 887 33.64 -10.67 24.42
N LEU A 888 34.30 -11.45 23.54
CA LEU A 888 33.89 -11.65 22.15
C LEU A 888 33.26 -13.04 22.01
N ILE A 889 31.93 -13.08 21.99
CA ILE A 889 31.11 -14.28 22.06
C ILE A 889 30.50 -14.57 20.70
N PHE A 890 30.57 -15.82 20.27
CA PHE A 890 29.92 -16.32 19.07
C PHE A 890 28.74 -17.20 19.46
N LEU A 891 27.64 -17.11 18.73
CA LEU A 891 26.39 -17.82 18.98
C LEU A 891 25.93 -18.55 17.71
N GLY A 892 25.58 -19.83 17.86
CA GLY A 892 24.94 -20.65 16.83
C GLY A 892 23.50 -21.02 17.19
N PHE A 893 22.94 -22.02 16.52
CA PHE A 893 21.63 -22.65 16.80
C PHE A 893 20.39 -21.78 16.55
N ASN A 894 20.55 -20.49 16.24
CA ASN A 894 19.48 -19.53 16.01
C ASN A 894 18.54 -19.43 17.24
N LEU A 895 19.14 -19.42 18.43
CA LEU A 895 18.45 -19.57 19.70
C LEU A 895 17.45 -18.44 19.98
N LEU A 896 17.80 -17.19 19.66
CA LEU A 896 16.91 -16.04 19.87
C LEU A 896 15.63 -16.18 19.05
N TYR A 897 15.77 -16.61 17.80
CA TYR A 897 14.63 -16.82 16.93
C TYR A 897 13.68 -17.89 17.46
N HIS A 898 14.22 -19.04 17.88
CA HIS A 898 13.42 -20.10 18.49
C HIS A 898 12.70 -19.62 19.76
N ALA A 899 13.42 -18.94 20.65
CA ALA A 899 12.85 -18.43 21.89
C ALA A 899 11.69 -17.47 21.63
N SER A 900 11.85 -16.56 20.66
CA SER A 900 10.82 -15.59 20.25
C SER A 900 9.61 -16.16 19.50
N GLN A 901 9.67 -17.40 19.03
CA GLN A 901 8.52 -18.09 18.41
C GLN A 901 7.79 -18.98 19.41
N THR A 902 8.53 -19.61 20.32
CA THR A 902 8.00 -20.63 21.25
C THR A 902 7.72 -20.13 22.65
N ASP A 903 8.06 -18.86 22.94
CA ASP A 903 8.04 -18.26 24.28
C ASP A 903 8.87 -19.08 25.29
N ASP A 904 10.04 -19.58 24.86
CA ASP A 904 10.91 -20.46 25.67
C ASP A 904 11.73 -19.69 26.71
N GLU A 905 11.18 -19.58 27.92
CA GLU A 905 11.83 -18.96 29.08
C GLU A 905 13.22 -19.55 29.41
N ALA A 906 13.45 -20.84 29.17
CA ALA A 906 14.73 -21.47 29.47
C ALA A 906 15.81 -20.98 28.50
N VAL A 907 15.47 -20.86 27.22
CA VAL A 907 16.38 -20.33 26.19
C VAL A 907 16.56 -18.82 26.36
N PHE A 908 15.52 -18.07 26.73
CA PHE A 908 15.66 -16.66 27.10
C PHE A 908 16.61 -16.48 28.30
N GLY A 909 16.48 -17.27 29.36
CA GLY A 909 17.40 -17.24 30.49
C GLY A 909 18.86 -17.53 30.08
N LEU A 910 19.08 -18.47 29.16
CA LEU A 910 20.41 -18.73 28.59
C LEU A 910 20.95 -17.53 27.80
N LEU A 911 20.13 -16.91 26.96
CA LEU A 911 20.48 -15.72 26.19
C LEU A 911 20.79 -14.53 27.10
N GLY A 912 20.02 -14.32 28.16
CA GLY A 912 20.25 -13.32 29.18
C GLY A 912 21.62 -13.46 29.85
N ASN A 913 22.09 -14.70 30.08
CA ASN A 913 23.46 -14.95 30.58
C ASN A 913 24.55 -14.53 29.57
N PHE A 914 24.32 -14.69 28.27
CA PHE A 914 25.25 -14.22 27.24
C PHE A 914 25.25 -12.71 27.13
N PHE A 915 24.08 -12.06 27.11
CA PHE A 915 23.98 -10.60 27.04
C PHE A 915 24.45 -9.93 28.32
N GLY A 916 24.23 -10.57 29.48
CA GLY A 916 24.42 -9.95 30.79
C GLY A 916 23.30 -8.97 31.15
N PHE A 917 22.12 -9.15 30.57
CA PHE A 917 20.91 -8.37 30.81
C PHE A 917 19.73 -9.32 31.07
N GLU A 918 18.80 -8.86 31.90
CA GLU A 918 17.48 -9.47 32.05
C GLU A 918 16.56 -8.98 30.90
N ASP A 919 15.60 -9.79 30.49
CA ASP A 919 14.60 -9.49 29.45
C ASP A 919 13.67 -8.33 29.85
N ASN A 920 13.39 -8.18 31.14
CA ASN A 920 12.64 -7.06 31.70
C ASN A 920 13.48 -5.79 31.94
N GLN A 921 14.78 -5.81 31.63
CA GLN A 921 15.67 -4.69 31.92
C GLN A 921 15.43 -3.55 30.92
N LEU A 922 15.10 -2.36 31.45
CA LEU A 922 14.81 -1.17 30.64
C LEU A 922 16.04 -0.26 30.48
N PRO A 923 16.12 0.51 29.36
CA PRO A 923 17.12 1.55 29.23
C PRO A 923 16.88 2.68 30.24
N THR A 924 17.94 3.41 30.60
CA THR A 924 17.77 4.54 31.52
C THR A 924 17.18 5.73 30.76
N ARG A 925 15.92 6.07 31.04
CA ARG A 925 15.23 7.24 30.48
C ARG A 925 15.08 8.35 31.51
N THR A 926 15.66 9.52 31.21
CA THR A 926 15.42 10.72 32.01
C THR A 926 14.41 11.62 31.32
N VAL A 927 13.27 11.87 31.97
CA VAL A 927 12.29 12.87 31.55
C VAL A 927 12.89 14.26 31.74
N VAL A 928 12.89 15.06 30.67
CA VAL A 928 13.44 16.41 30.66
C VAL A 928 12.32 17.40 30.33
N PRO A 929 11.98 18.36 31.21
CA PRO A 929 10.98 19.36 30.89
C PRO A 929 11.46 20.22 29.72
N LEU A 930 10.59 20.41 28.73
CA LEU A 930 10.83 21.23 27.56
C LEU A 930 9.92 22.45 27.57
N THR A 931 10.37 23.52 26.94
CA THR A 931 9.47 24.59 26.48
C THR A 931 9.36 24.46 24.97
N VAL A 932 8.16 24.14 24.48
CA VAL A 932 7.89 24.02 23.05
C VAL A 932 6.81 25.01 22.66
N ASP A 933 7.08 25.76 21.61
CA ASP A 933 6.09 26.61 20.94
C ASP A 933 6.00 26.19 19.47
N VAL A 934 4.80 25.88 19.01
CA VAL A 934 4.52 25.45 17.63
C VAL A 934 3.77 26.58 16.95
N ASP A 935 4.46 27.34 16.10
CA ASP A 935 3.85 28.36 15.23
C ASP A 935 3.69 27.80 13.81
N LYS A 936 3.12 28.59 12.90
CA LYS A 936 2.75 28.19 11.53
C LYS A 936 3.88 27.58 10.73
N ASN A 937 5.07 28.16 10.84
CA ASN A 937 6.25 27.81 10.04
C ASN A 937 7.50 27.52 10.88
N VAL A 938 7.42 27.57 12.21
CA VAL A 938 8.57 27.38 13.08
C VAL A 938 8.13 26.62 14.33
N ILE A 939 8.91 25.60 14.71
CA ILE A 939 8.81 24.94 16.01
C ILE A 939 10.00 25.38 16.85
N SER A 940 9.73 26.08 17.96
CA SER A 940 10.76 26.53 18.89
C SER A 940 10.85 25.56 20.06
N VAL A 941 11.99 24.87 20.19
CA VAL A 941 12.23 23.93 21.29
C VAL A 941 13.36 24.44 22.16
N ARG A 942 13.10 24.64 23.45
CA ARG A 942 14.13 24.93 24.45
C ARG A 942 14.38 23.72 25.32
N SER A 943 15.58 23.15 25.22
CA SER A 943 16.02 22.05 26.09
C SER A 943 17.05 22.52 27.13
N PRO A 944 16.94 22.10 28.40
CA PRO A 944 17.97 22.33 29.41
C PRO A 944 19.15 21.34 29.30
N ARG A 945 19.05 20.28 28.48
CA ARG A 945 20.07 19.22 28.35
C ARG A 945 20.43 18.95 26.89
N ASP A 946 21.61 18.39 26.70
CA ASP A 946 22.08 17.88 25.41
C ASP A 946 21.41 16.54 25.07
N ASN A 947 21.37 16.21 23.78
CA ASN A 947 20.80 14.97 23.23
C ASN A 947 19.39 14.65 23.75
N THR A 948 18.52 15.66 23.80
CA THR A 948 17.12 15.47 24.25
C THR A 948 16.24 15.13 23.06
N ASN A 949 15.65 13.93 23.05
CA ASN A 949 14.56 13.57 22.15
C ASN A 949 13.34 14.44 22.49
N THR A 950 12.85 15.17 21.49
CA THR A 950 11.74 16.12 21.64
C THR A 950 10.36 15.47 21.57
N THR A 951 10.28 14.17 21.28
CA THR A 951 9.06 13.39 20.99
C THR A 951 8.38 13.76 19.67
N PHE A 952 8.99 14.64 18.85
CA PHE A 952 8.52 14.93 17.50
C PHE A 952 9.11 13.97 16.49
N GLY A 953 8.28 13.46 15.57
CA GLY A 953 8.73 12.67 14.44
C GLY A 953 9.61 13.52 13.52
N TYR A 954 10.76 13.00 13.12
CA TYR A 954 11.68 13.69 12.21
C TYR A 954 11.05 13.82 10.82
N GLN A 955 10.98 15.04 10.30
CA GLN A 955 10.43 15.33 8.99
C GLN A 955 11.51 15.92 8.07
N ASP A 956 11.45 15.57 6.80
CA ASP A 956 12.33 16.10 5.75
C ASP A 956 12.08 17.58 5.41
N ILE A 957 11.02 18.18 5.96
CA ILE A 957 10.71 19.61 5.85
C ILE A 957 11.40 20.46 6.92
N PHE A 958 12.08 19.84 7.89
CA PHE A 958 12.73 20.51 9.01
C PHE A 958 14.10 21.04 8.62
N THR A 959 14.35 22.31 8.90
CA THR A 959 15.69 22.92 8.83
C THR A 959 15.97 23.72 10.09
N SER A 960 17.22 23.77 10.52
CA SER A 960 17.64 24.57 11.67
C SER A 960 19.08 25.02 11.51
N ASP A 961 19.42 26.17 12.09
CA ASP A 961 20.80 26.65 12.24
C ASP A 961 21.61 25.78 13.22
N ARG A 962 20.92 25.00 14.06
CA ARG A 962 21.51 24.05 15.00
C ARG A 962 21.35 22.63 14.48
N GLU A 963 22.25 21.76 14.92
CA GLU A 963 22.20 20.33 14.58
C GLU A 963 20.89 19.69 15.06
N LEU A 964 20.17 19.04 14.12
CA LEU A 964 19.03 18.18 14.39
C LEU A 964 19.44 16.74 14.08
N LYS A 965 19.33 15.85 15.06
CA LYS A 965 19.60 14.42 14.84
C LYS A 965 18.28 13.67 14.65
N ASN A 966 18.28 12.71 13.73
CA ASN A 966 17.22 11.73 13.56
C ASN A 966 17.65 10.45 14.27
N ILE A 967 17.09 10.17 15.46
CA ILE A 967 17.37 8.96 16.22
C ILE A 967 16.03 8.26 16.44
N ASN A 968 15.93 7.00 16.02
CA ASN A 968 14.70 6.20 16.06
C ASN A 968 13.47 6.97 15.49
N HIS A 969 13.65 7.63 14.34
CA HIS A 969 12.63 8.44 13.66
C HIS A 969 12.16 9.71 14.42
N LEU A 970 12.85 10.10 15.49
CA LEU A 970 12.50 11.25 16.33
C LEU A 970 13.58 12.35 16.28
N VAL A 971 13.13 13.59 16.47
CA VAL A 971 13.99 14.78 16.50
C VAL A 971 14.70 14.88 17.85
N VAL A 972 16.03 14.84 17.82
CA VAL A 972 16.89 15.04 18.99
C VAL A 972 17.63 16.38 18.86
N VAL A 973 17.56 17.19 19.93
CA VAL A 973 18.16 18.54 20.01
C VAL A 973 19.20 18.64 21.11
N GLN A 974 20.11 19.61 20.95
CA GLN A 974 21.09 19.97 21.97
C GLN A 974 20.55 21.02 22.95
N ARG A 975 21.30 21.28 24.04
CA ARG A 975 20.94 22.27 25.05
C ARG A 975 20.78 23.68 24.44
N GLY A 976 19.79 24.39 24.94
CA GLY A 976 19.47 25.77 24.54
C GLY A 976 18.20 25.85 23.71
N LEU A 977 18.03 26.97 23.01
CA LEU A 977 16.92 27.18 22.08
C LEU A 977 17.32 26.66 20.71
N THR A 978 16.45 25.86 20.10
CA THR A 978 16.56 25.36 18.73
C THR A 978 15.29 25.74 17.99
N GLU A 979 15.44 26.54 16.93
CA GLU A 979 14.34 26.92 16.04
C GLU A 979 14.35 25.99 14.84
N ILE A 980 13.25 25.26 14.63
CA ILE A 980 13.07 24.33 13.52
C ILE A 980 12.11 24.99 12.53
N GLU A 981 12.65 25.49 11.43
CA GLU A 981 11.85 26.06 10.35
C GLU A 981 11.20 24.96 9.51
N LEU A 982 9.97 25.21 9.08
CA LEU A 982 9.15 24.32 8.27
C LEU A 982 9.09 24.84 6.83
N HIS A 983 9.66 24.08 5.89
CA HIS A 983 9.67 24.47 4.47
C HIS A 983 8.74 23.59 3.64
N TYR A 984 8.10 24.17 2.63
CA TYR A 984 7.32 23.37 1.70
C TYR A 984 8.27 22.45 0.89
N PRO A 985 8.05 21.12 0.88
CA PRO A 985 8.98 20.17 0.28
C PRO A 985 9.05 20.35 -1.24
N HIS A 986 10.25 20.38 -1.81
CA HIS A 986 10.49 20.40 -3.26
C HIS A 986 9.67 21.43 -4.08
N LEU A 987 9.40 22.60 -3.51
CA LEU A 987 8.55 23.61 -4.15
C LEU A 987 9.11 24.08 -5.50
N LYS A 988 10.43 24.27 -5.59
CA LYS A 988 11.09 24.81 -6.80
C LYS A 988 10.93 23.86 -7.98
N GLU A 989 11.20 22.57 -7.77
CA GLU A 989 11.05 21.51 -8.76
C GLU A 989 9.59 21.37 -9.19
N GLY A 990 8.67 21.36 -8.22
CA GLY A 990 7.24 21.27 -8.50
C GLY A 990 6.72 22.45 -9.35
N VAL A 991 7.14 23.68 -9.02
CA VAL A 991 6.78 24.88 -9.80
C VAL A 991 7.34 24.84 -11.21
N LEU A 992 8.58 24.40 -11.39
CA LEU A 992 9.18 24.25 -12.72
C LEU A 992 8.40 23.26 -13.59
N ILE A 993 8.03 22.09 -13.04
CA ILE A 993 7.19 21.10 -13.73
C ILE A 993 5.82 21.69 -14.06
N GLY A 994 5.22 22.45 -13.14
CA GLY A 994 3.98 23.21 -13.33
C GLY A 994 4.03 24.14 -14.55
N LEU A 995 5.08 24.95 -14.63
CA LEU A 995 5.29 25.89 -15.74
C LEU A 995 5.50 25.18 -17.09
N LEU A 996 6.26 24.08 -17.10
CA LEU A 996 6.43 23.24 -18.29
C LEU A 996 5.11 22.60 -18.74
N GLY A 997 4.28 22.14 -17.79
CA GLY A 997 2.94 21.64 -18.06
C GLY A 997 2.02 22.69 -18.69
N LEU A 998 2.04 23.92 -18.17
CA LEU A 998 1.28 25.05 -18.74
C LEU A 998 1.74 25.37 -20.17
N LEU A 999 3.05 25.41 -20.41
CA LEU A 999 3.61 25.62 -21.74
C LEU A 999 3.18 24.52 -22.71
N ALA A 1000 3.26 23.25 -22.29
CA ALA A 1000 2.84 22.11 -23.09
C ALA A 1000 1.33 22.18 -23.44
N VAL A 1001 0.46 22.52 -22.48
CA VAL A 1001 -0.98 22.73 -22.74
C VAL A 1001 -1.19 23.88 -23.73
N ALA A 1002 -0.47 25.00 -23.61
CA ALA A 1002 -0.59 26.11 -24.56
C ALA A 1002 -0.17 25.71 -25.98
N LEU A 1003 0.90 24.92 -26.12
CA LEU A 1003 1.37 24.39 -27.40
C LEU A 1003 0.37 23.38 -28.01
N LEU A 1004 -0.15 22.45 -27.20
CA LEU A 1004 -1.18 21.49 -27.60
C LEU A 1004 -2.46 22.21 -28.04
N TYR A 1005 -2.89 23.21 -27.28
CA TYR A 1005 -4.05 24.02 -27.63
C TYR A 1005 -3.82 24.73 -28.97
N ARG A 1006 -2.67 25.38 -29.16
CA ARG A 1006 -2.33 26.00 -30.46
C ARG A 1006 -2.33 24.98 -31.60
N SER A 1007 -1.79 23.78 -31.40
CA SER A 1007 -1.78 22.71 -32.40
C SER A 1007 -3.19 22.26 -32.79
N LEU A 1008 -4.05 22.04 -31.80
CA LEU A 1008 -5.47 21.71 -32.01
C LEU A 1008 -6.17 22.76 -32.90
N TRP A 1009 -5.82 24.04 -32.79
CA TRP A 1009 -6.35 25.10 -33.66
C TRP A 1009 -5.74 25.12 -35.07
N LYS A 1010 -4.46 24.73 -35.23
CA LYS A 1010 -3.74 24.70 -36.52
C LYS A 1010 -4.12 23.56 -37.46
N GLU A 1011 -4.68 22.45 -36.98
CA GLU A 1011 -5.15 21.33 -37.82
C GLU A 1011 -6.23 21.71 -38.86
N ARG A 1012 -6.69 22.98 -38.88
CA ARG A 1012 -7.53 23.55 -39.95
C ARG A 1012 -6.97 23.42 -41.38
N GLY A 1013 -5.68 23.12 -41.57
CA GLY A 1013 -5.05 23.15 -42.90
C GLY A 1013 -5.09 21.87 -43.75
N LYS A 1014 -5.47 20.71 -43.21
CA LYS A 1014 -5.50 19.44 -43.96
C LYS A 1014 -6.94 18.98 -44.21
N VAL A 1015 -7.67 19.71 -45.04
CA VAL A 1015 -8.82 19.13 -45.76
C VAL A 1015 -8.22 18.22 -46.84
N ILE A 1016 -8.08 16.93 -46.52
CA ILE A 1016 -7.83 15.91 -47.54
C ILE A 1016 -9.06 15.91 -48.44
N GLY A 1017 -8.88 16.41 -49.67
CA GLY A 1017 -9.90 16.37 -50.69
C GLY A 1017 -10.32 14.93 -50.96
N TYR A 1018 -11.50 14.55 -50.47
CA TYR A 1018 -12.21 13.42 -51.04
C TYR A 1018 -12.80 13.87 -52.37
N LYS A 1019 -12.14 13.48 -53.47
CA LYS A 1019 -12.80 13.43 -54.77
C LYS A 1019 -14.02 12.53 -54.63
N LYS A 1020 -15.20 13.08 -54.94
CA LYS A 1020 -16.35 12.26 -55.37
C LYS A 1020 -15.88 11.43 -56.58
N ASN A 1021 -15.99 10.12 -56.47
CA ASN A 1021 -16.29 9.19 -57.55
C ASN A 1021 -17.01 8.00 -56.93
#